data_AF-A0A3M1BFJ0-F1
#
_entry.id   AF-A0A3M1BFJ0-F1
#
_cell.length_a   1.000
_cell.length_b   1.000
_cell.length_c   1.000
_cell.angle_alpha   90.00
_cell.angle_beta   90.00
_cell.angle_gamma   90.00
#
_symmetry.space_group_name_H-M   'P 1'
#
loop_
_entity.id
_entity.type
_entity.pdbx_description
1 polymer ?
#
loop_
_entity_poly.entity_id
_entity_poly.type
_entity_poly.pdbx_seq_one_letter_code
_entity_poly.pdbx_strand_id
1 'polypeptide(L)'
;GVIICNHLDETLGLGAGTHGSLVEIPTVSLSFSDCQTIRQFIGNGLEVTLVNPGAIPAALDGDLDNGIIAHEYGHGISNRLTGGPSQSGCLSNDEQMGEGWSDWFTLVTSVKPGDEGAMKRGVGTFALREETNGTGIRRYPYSTDMGINPLVYGDVAANTEVHALGEVWTAMVWDLYWAFVEEYGWDPDLYNGSGGNNMAIRLVFEGMKNQPCNPGFLDGRDAILAADQALYGGANECLIWDVFARRGAGWEASQGSSFSATDQVEDYNTKPACRNEITIEKSVTDFINPGDDIEVTIEVGNYKHPTATGITVTDELPDGTSFKAGSANVPATVSGNQVTLEVGDLNFEETKTVTYTLETSPDFYSIRNYLDDIPDFNAEDNWLYYVDPNTPNADKLWQIADVFAHSPEYAWFIENSEFESRVSLQLAEPKLIDGDFPVLRFYHMFDTEPGIDGGIVEVREAGSMQWQLVQSRVIRGDYTGVIPYSTSFIIPVPKLYAFTGSTNNEFMATYVDMSEWAGKEMEIRFRFGTNDNATVGQLGWIIDDVELMDLFYYNGQACVNTDQGDQECTEAPNYGTIVESQLPTGTVDKLENVSLTVFPNPAKNLLNIAVEAEDQQDLDVSLLTVDGKVVLSKSINVFGNDITSLNVSSVPSGFYFLRISSDKGILTQKVIIE
;
A
#
# COMPACT_ATOMS: atom_id res chain seq x y z
N GLY A 1 27.17 7.27 30.76
CA GLY A 1 27.09 8.74 30.83
C GLY A 1 25.66 9.16 31.06
N VAL A 2 25.38 10.45 30.98
CA VAL A 2 24.03 11.01 31.12
C VAL A 2 23.65 11.71 29.81
N ILE A 3 22.45 11.44 29.33
CA ILE A 3 21.84 12.19 28.22
C ILE A 3 20.85 13.18 28.85
N ILE A 4 21.05 14.47 28.57
CA ILE A 4 20.14 15.53 28.97
C ILE A 4 19.28 15.86 27.75
N CYS A 5 17.99 15.55 27.85
CA CYS A 5 17.01 15.87 26.82
C CYS A 5 16.50 17.28 27.02
N ASN A 6 16.72 18.14 26.03
CA ASN A 6 16.06 19.44 26.01
C ASN A 6 14.56 19.27 25.71
N HIS A 7 13.76 20.20 26.20
CA HIS A 7 12.32 20.29 25.92
C HIS A 7 12.02 21.00 24.60
N LEU A 8 13.00 21.72 24.05
CA LEU A 8 12.97 22.36 22.74
C LEU A 8 13.81 21.54 21.76
N ASP A 9 13.55 21.71 20.46
CA ASP A 9 14.30 21.04 19.39
C ASP A 9 15.63 21.73 19.08
N GLU A 10 16.41 21.97 20.12
CA GLU A 10 17.73 22.59 20.05
C GLU A 10 18.64 22.00 21.14
N THR A 11 19.95 22.00 20.89
CA THR A 11 20.93 21.56 21.88
C THR A 11 21.13 22.61 22.96
N LEU A 12 21.02 22.23 24.24
CA LEU A 12 21.32 23.12 25.35
C LEU A 12 22.84 23.23 25.55
N GLY A 13 23.36 24.46 25.62
CA GLY A 13 24.73 24.70 26.03
C GLY A 13 24.97 24.26 27.49
N LEU A 14 25.67 23.15 27.69
CA LEU A 14 26.08 22.67 29.02
C LEU A 14 27.33 23.43 29.50
N GLY A 15 27.13 24.69 29.88
CA GLY A 15 28.19 25.49 30.48
C GLY A 15 28.70 24.86 31.79
N ALA A 16 29.98 25.01 32.08
CA ALA A 16 30.51 24.61 33.38
C ALA A 16 29.86 25.48 34.47
N GLY A 17 28.91 24.90 35.22
CA GLY A 17 28.36 25.54 36.41
C GLY A 17 29.44 25.79 37.47
N THR A 18 29.07 26.39 38.60
CA THR A 18 29.98 26.71 39.72
C THR A 18 30.77 25.51 40.27
N HIS A 19 30.33 24.30 39.96
CA HIS A 19 30.94 23.02 40.32
C HIS A 19 31.25 22.13 39.11
N GLY A 20 31.31 22.68 37.89
CA GLY A 20 31.51 21.89 36.66
C GLY A 20 32.78 21.04 36.66
N SER A 21 33.80 21.44 37.44
CA SER A 21 35.03 20.67 37.67
C SER A 21 34.84 19.39 38.52
N LEU A 22 33.67 19.20 39.12
CA LEU A 22 33.32 18.01 39.91
C LEU A 22 32.45 17.02 39.13
N VAL A 23 32.10 17.32 37.87
CA VAL A 23 31.30 16.43 37.03
C VAL A 23 32.22 15.38 36.39
N GLU A 24 32.27 14.20 37.00
CA GLU A 24 33.07 13.06 36.49
C GLU A 24 32.27 12.14 35.54
N ILE A 25 30.96 12.36 35.41
CA ILE A 25 30.09 11.55 34.55
C ILE A 25 29.98 12.21 33.16
N PRO A 26 30.39 11.53 32.07
CA PRO A 26 30.23 12.05 30.72
C PRO A 26 28.77 12.40 30.44
N THR A 27 28.52 13.64 30.04
CA THR A 27 27.17 14.16 29.84
C THR A 27 27.05 14.78 28.44
N VAL A 28 25.99 14.47 27.73
CA VAL A 28 25.65 15.05 26.42
C VAL A 28 24.27 15.69 26.50
N SER A 29 24.10 16.87 25.90
CA SER A 29 22.78 17.45 25.69
C SER A 29 22.33 17.15 24.27
N LEU A 30 21.09 16.71 24.12
CA LEU A 30 20.44 16.46 22.82
C LEU A 30 19.19 17.32 22.68
N SER A 31 18.74 17.50 21.44
CA SER A 31 17.44 18.11 21.13
C SER A 31 16.30 17.22 21.62
N PHE A 32 15.08 17.77 21.64
CA PHE A 32 13.90 16.99 21.98
C PHE A 32 13.68 15.82 21.02
N SER A 33 13.81 16.05 19.70
CA SER A 33 13.62 15.02 18.66
C SER A 33 14.57 13.83 18.82
N ASP A 34 15.88 14.07 18.91
CA ASP A 34 16.90 13.04 19.10
C ASP A 34 16.62 12.18 20.34
N CYS A 35 16.16 12.82 21.42
CA CYS A 35 15.81 12.14 22.65
C CYS A 35 14.56 11.26 22.53
N GLN A 36 13.56 11.68 21.74
CA GLN A 36 12.40 10.83 21.47
C GLN A 36 12.79 9.62 20.64
N THR A 37 13.67 9.80 19.64
CA THR A 37 14.23 8.69 18.84
C THR A 37 14.90 7.65 19.72
N ILE A 38 15.81 8.07 20.62
CA ILE A 38 16.47 7.14 21.54
C ILE A 38 15.44 6.43 22.43
N ARG A 39 14.44 7.16 22.95
CA ARG A 39 13.40 6.61 23.84
C ARG A 39 12.55 5.54 23.18
N GLN A 40 12.29 5.62 21.88
CA GLN A 40 11.52 4.60 21.15
C GLN A 40 12.20 3.22 21.18
N PHE A 41 13.53 3.18 21.28
CA PHE A 41 14.31 1.94 21.27
C PHE A 41 14.83 1.55 22.67
N ILE A 42 14.59 2.37 23.71
CA ILE A 42 14.91 2.02 25.10
C ILE A 42 14.04 0.83 25.53
N GLY A 43 14.70 -0.27 25.91
CA GLY A 43 14.05 -1.52 26.35
C GLY A 43 14.08 -2.65 25.33
N ASN A 44 14.35 -2.35 24.05
CA ASN A 44 14.44 -3.33 22.96
C ASN A 44 15.89 -3.77 22.65
N GLY A 45 16.78 -3.75 23.65
CA GLY A 45 18.18 -4.15 23.48
C GLY A 45 19.11 -3.08 22.88
N LEU A 46 18.67 -1.83 22.79
CA LEU A 46 19.50 -0.70 22.34
C LEU A 46 20.72 -0.49 23.26
N GLU A 47 21.92 -0.53 22.68
CA GLU A 47 23.18 -0.17 23.36
C GLU A 47 23.63 1.22 22.91
N VAL A 48 23.69 2.18 23.84
CA VAL A 48 24.12 3.55 23.57
C VAL A 48 25.52 3.78 24.11
N THR A 49 26.49 4.03 23.22
CA THR A 49 27.89 4.25 23.59
C THR A 49 28.28 5.72 23.45
N LEU A 50 28.78 6.32 24.53
CA LEU A 50 29.38 7.65 24.52
C LEU A 50 30.90 7.50 24.34
N VAL A 51 31.39 7.77 23.13
CA VAL A 51 32.83 7.72 22.81
C VAL A 51 33.40 9.13 22.86
N ASN A 52 34.54 9.31 23.53
CA ASN A 52 35.40 10.48 23.36
C ASN A 52 36.38 10.14 22.23
N PRO A 53 36.12 10.53 20.97
CA PRO A 53 37.08 10.29 19.91
C PRO A 53 38.31 11.12 20.27
N GLY A 54 39.52 10.55 20.16
CA GLY A 54 40.75 11.32 20.37
C GLY A 54 40.86 12.50 19.39
N ALA A 55 42.07 13.03 19.17
CA ALA A 55 42.30 14.07 18.17
C ALA A 55 42.07 13.53 16.73
N ILE A 56 40.82 13.30 16.37
CA ILE A 56 40.32 13.07 15.03
C ILE A 56 40.01 14.46 14.47
N PRO A 57 40.45 14.78 13.25
CA PRO A 57 40.06 16.02 12.59
C PRO A 57 38.53 16.20 12.64
N ALA A 58 38.05 17.39 12.98
CA ALA A 58 36.60 17.66 13.13
C ALA A 58 35.80 17.27 11.87
N ALA A 59 36.40 17.44 10.69
CA ALA A 59 35.93 16.95 9.40
C ALA A 59 37.00 16.07 8.74
N LEU A 60 36.58 15.07 7.98
CA LEU A 60 37.46 14.33 7.06
C LEU A 60 37.44 15.01 5.68
N ASP A 61 38.56 14.94 4.99
CA ASP A 61 38.69 15.49 3.64
C ASP A 61 38.08 14.51 2.63
N GLY A 62 37.09 14.97 1.87
CA GLY A 62 36.41 14.17 0.84
C GLY A 62 37.35 13.71 -0.28
N ASP A 63 38.44 14.45 -0.52
CA ASP A 63 39.45 14.09 -1.52
C ASP A 63 40.21 12.79 -1.17
N LEU A 64 40.11 12.33 0.08
CA LEU A 64 40.66 11.05 0.52
C LEU A 64 39.69 9.87 0.35
N ASP A 65 38.43 10.14 -0.02
CA ASP A 65 37.47 9.11 -0.43
C ASP A 65 37.56 8.92 -1.95
N ASN A 66 38.17 7.82 -2.38
CA ASN A 66 38.28 7.50 -3.81
C ASN A 66 36.90 7.39 -4.49
N GLY A 67 35.85 7.03 -3.75
CA GLY A 67 34.50 6.98 -4.29
C GLY A 67 33.98 8.36 -4.68
N ILE A 68 34.16 9.36 -3.82
CA ILE A 68 33.77 10.75 -4.13
C ILE A 68 34.50 11.23 -5.39
N ILE A 69 35.81 10.99 -5.50
CA ILE A 69 36.57 11.37 -6.70
C ILE A 69 36.06 10.66 -7.97
N ALA A 70 35.75 9.36 -7.88
CA ALA A 70 35.21 8.60 -9.00
C ALA A 70 33.82 9.11 -9.42
N HIS A 71 32.97 9.46 -8.45
CA HIS A 71 31.66 10.05 -8.67
C HIS A 71 31.75 11.37 -9.43
N GLU A 72 32.53 12.33 -8.93
CA GLU A 72 32.66 13.65 -9.56
C GLU A 72 33.26 13.56 -10.98
N TYR A 73 34.21 12.63 -11.18
CA TYR A 73 34.75 12.37 -12.51
C TYR A 73 33.72 11.70 -13.43
N GLY A 74 32.86 10.85 -12.87
CA GLY A 74 31.73 10.21 -13.52
C GLY A 74 30.82 11.20 -14.24
N HIS A 75 30.50 12.33 -13.60
CA HIS A 75 29.74 13.42 -14.26
C HIS A 75 30.43 13.94 -15.52
N GLY A 76 31.77 14.08 -15.48
CA GLY A 76 32.55 14.51 -16.63
C GLY A 76 32.50 13.51 -17.79
N ILE A 77 32.44 12.21 -17.48
CA ILE A 77 32.32 11.14 -18.48
C ILE A 77 30.91 11.14 -19.06
N SER A 78 29.88 10.99 -18.22
CA SER A 78 28.48 10.87 -18.67
C SER A 78 28.05 12.07 -19.51
N ASN A 79 28.27 13.30 -19.03
CA ASN A 79 27.93 14.52 -19.78
C ASN A 79 28.65 14.67 -21.13
N ARG A 80 29.82 14.04 -21.33
CA ARG A 80 30.56 14.12 -22.59
C ARG A 80 30.21 13.00 -23.56
N LEU A 81 29.76 11.86 -23.06
CA LEU A 81 29.35 10.73 -23.89
C LEU A 81 27.91 10.91 -24.36
N THR A 82 26.99 11.30 -23.48
CA THR A 82 25.58 11.50 -23.79
C THR A 82 25.37 12.66 -24.76
N GLY A 83 24.67 12.43 -25.88
CA GLY A 83 24.44 13.45 -26.90
C GLY A 83 25.70 13.89 -27.67
N GLY A 84 26.85 13.27 -27.39
CA GLY A 84 28.12 13.49 -28.07
C GLY A 84 29.02 14.59 -27.47
N PRO A 85 30.31 14.60 -27.81
CA PRO A 85 31.35 15.35 -27.09
C PRO A 85 31.23 16.88 -27.15
N SER A 86 30.42 17.41 -28.08
CA SER A 86 30.14 18.85 -28.22
C SER A 86 28.90 19.31 -27.45
N GLN A 87 28.14 18.41 -26.82
CA GLN A 87 26.90 18.72 -26.10
C GLN A 87 27.02 18.22 -24.65
N SER A 88 27.27 19.13 -23.70
CA SER A 88 27.47 18.78 -22.28
C SER A 88 26.30 19.13 -21.37
N GLY A 89 25.11 19.29 -21.94
CA GLY A 89 23.88 19.66 -21.23
C GLY A 89 22.74 18.70 -21.54
N CYS A 90 23.08 17.44 -21.82
CA CYS A 90 22.12 16.41 -22.23
C CYS A 90 21.60 15.56 -21.07
N LEU A 91 22.00 15.89 -19.84
CA LEU A 91 21.61 15.22 -18.59
C LEU A 91 21.12 16.28 -17.60
N SER A 92 20.15 17.07 -18.05
CA SER A 92 19.53 18.13 -17.25
C SER A 92 18.00 18.07 -17.29
N ASN A 93 17.44 16.99 -17.82
CA ASN A 93 16.01 16.71 -17.83
C ASN A 93 15.59 16.04 -16.52
N ASP A 94 14.28 15.99 -16.28
CA ASP A 94 13.73 15.58 -14.99
C ASP A 94 13.94 14.08 -14.71
N GLU A 95 14.07 13.24 -15.73
CA GLU A 95 14.34 11.80 -15.60
C GLU A 95 15.82 11.42 -15.86
N GLN A 96 16.74 12.35 -15.66
CA GLN A 96 18.16 12.14 -15.97
C GLN A 96 18.83 11.06 -15.08
N MET A 97 19.85 10.38 -15.63
CA MET A 97 20.58 9.28 -14.96
C MET A 97 22.03 9.67 -14.54
N GLY A 98 22.35 10.97 -14.58
CA GLY A 98 23.67 11.58 -14.32
C GLY A 98 24.32 11.13 -13.03
N GLU A 99 23.62 11.34 -11.91
CA GLU A 99 24.01 10.90 -10.57
C GLU A 99 24.24 9.38 -10.51
N GLY A 100 23.42 8.62 -11.23
CA GLY A 100 23.49 7.16 -11.21
C GLY A 100 24.71 6.60 -11.92
N TRP A 101 25.10 7.15 -13.08
CA TRP A 101 26.37 6.74 -13.69
C TRP A 101 27.57 7.07 -12.79
N SER A 102 27.54 8.20 -12.09
CA SER A 102 28.60 8.62 -11.18
C SER A 102 28.75 7.68 -9.98
N ASP A 103 27.65 7.29 -9.34
CA ASP A 103 27.67 6.29 -8.28
C ASP A 103 28.11 4.90 -8.79
N TRP A 104 27.70 4.51 -9.99
CA TRP A 104 28.17 3.25 -10.58
C TRP A 104 29.70 3.22 -10.78
N PHE A 105 30.33 4.35 -11.16
CA PHE A 105 31.79 4.45 -11.23
C PHE A 105 32.45 4.29 -9.86
N THR A 106 31.83 4.82 -8.80
CA THR A 106 32.27 4.59 -7.41
C THR A 106 32.28 3.10 -7.08
N LEU A 107 31.20 2.40 -7.42
CA LEU A 107 31.07 0.97 -7.13
C LEU A 107 32.10 0.13 -7.88
N VAL A 108 32.17 0.28 -9.21
CA VAL A 108 33.03 -0.53 -10.09
C VAL A 108 34.51 -0.37 -9.73
N THR A 109 34.95 0.83 -9.35
CA THR A 109 36.34 1.09 -8.96
C THR A 109 36.69 0.57 -7.57
N SER A 110 35.69 0.15 -6.77
CA SER A 110 35.86 -0.36 -5.40
C SER A 110 35.83 -1.89 -5.29
N VAL A 111 35.49 -2.61 -6.38
CA VAL A 111 35.35 -4.08 -6.39
C VAL A 111 36.70 -4.76 -6.19
N LYS A 112 36.72 -5.78 -5.33
CA LYS A 112 37.90 -6.58 -4.98
C LYS A 112 37.64 -8.08 -5.23
N PRO A 113 38.71 -8.87 -5.38
CA PRO A 113 38.57 -10.33 -5.47
C PRO A 113 37.83 -10.90 -4.26
N GLY A 114 36.77 -11.68 -4.51
CA GLY A 114 35.93 -12.30 -3.48
C GLY A 114 34.73 -11.47 -3.04
N ASP A 115 34.54 -10.29 -3.63
CA ASP A 115 33.28 -9.55 -3.49
C ASP A 115 32.14 -10.25 -4.24
N GLU A 116 30.91 -10.07 -3.76
CA GLU A 116 29.68 -10.64 -4.34
C GLU A 116 28.62 -9.55 -4.47
N GLY A 117 27.68 -9.71 -5.40
CA GLY A 117 26.65 -8.70 -5.67
C GLY A 117 25.76 -8.36 -4.48
N ALA A 118 25.47 -9.34 -3.62
CA ALA A 118 24.61 -9.18 -2.45
C ALA A 118 25.26 -8.34 -1.32
N MET A 119 26.56 -8.06 -1.39
CA MET A 119 27.25 -7.28 -0.35
C MET A 119 26.76 -5.82 -0.31
N LYS A 120 26.59 -5.27 0.90
CA LYS A 120 26.24 -3.86 1.11
C LYS A 120 27.37 -2.92 0.66
N ARG A 121 27.05 -1.97 -0.23
CA ARG A 121 27.98 -0.93 -0.70
C ARG A 121 27.38 0.47 -0.53
N GLY A 122 27.85 1.22 0.46
CA GLY A 122 27.50 2.63 0.65
C GLY A 122 28.43 3.57 -0.11
N VAL A 123 27.93 4.77 -0.45
CA VAL A 123 28.71 5.85 -1.06
C VAL A 123 29.10 6.88 0.00
N GLY A 124 30.36 7.35 -0.02
CA GLY A 124 30.84 8.37 0.91
C GLY A 124 31.07 7.88 2.36
N THR A 125 31.14 6.56 2.57
CA THR A 125 31.26 5.96 3.91
C THR A 125 32.51 6.43 4.65
N PHE A 126 33.63 6.64 3.95
CA PHE A 126 34.84 7.15 4.58
C PHE A 126 34.64 8.57 5.11
N ALA A 127 34.08 9.48 4.30
CA ALA A 127 33.83 10.86 4.70
C ALA A 127 32.88 10.96 5.91
N LEU A 128 31.95 10.02 6.03
CA LEU A 128 30.99 9.90 7.13
C LEU A 128 31.51 9.15 8.36
N ARG A 129 32.72 8.58 8.30
CA ARG A 129 33.30 7.70 9.35
C ARG A 129 32.49 6.43 9.58
N GLU A 130 31.87 5.91 8.54
CA GLU A 130 31.20 4.62 8.56
C GLU A 130 32.16 3.48 8.19
N GLU A 131 31.80 2.27 8.59
CA GLU A 131 32.44 1.06 8.08
C GLU A 131 32.14 0.90 6.57
N THR A 132 32.92 0.08 5.87
CA THR A 132 32.77 -0.09 4.41
C THR A 132 31.44 -0.69 3.97
N ASN A 133 30.65 -1.24 4.91
CA ASN A 133 29.30 -1.77 4.69
C ASN A 133 28.20 -0.85 5.26
N GLY A 134 28.55 0.37 5.65
CA GLY A 134 27.61 1.41 6.06
C GLY A 134 26.68 1.82 4.92
N THR A 135 25.62 2.55 5.28
CA THR A 135 24.61 3.02 4.33
C THR A 135 25.19 4.09 3.40
N GLY A 136 26.06 4.95 3.93
CA GLY A 136 26.55 6.12 3.20
C GLY A 136 25.49 7.22 3.08
N ILE A 137 25.62 8.04 2.04
CA ILE A 137 24.76 9.22 1.80
C ILE A 137 23.46 8.91 1.03
N ARG A 138 23.25 7.67 0.58
CA ARG A 138 22.09 7.24 -0.22
C ARG A 138 21.00 6.62 0.66
N ARG A 139 19.76 6.54 0.17
CA ARG A 139 18.63 5.95 0.93
C ARG A 139 18.87 4.47 1.28
N TYR A 140 19.50 3.74 0.38
CA TYR A 140 19.86 2.34 0.55
C TYR A 140 21.30 2.10 0.08
N PRO A 141 22.06 1.22 0.76
CA PRO A 141 23.33 0.76 0.19
C PRO A 141 23.05 -0.03 -1.09
N TYR A 142 23.94 0.06 -2.08
CA TYR A 142 23.83 -0.72 -3.31
C TYR A 142 24.10 -2.20 -3.03
N SER A 143 23.23 -3.06 -3.55
CA SER A 143 23.30 -4.51 -3.43
C SER A 143 22.35 -5.15 -4.44
N THR A 144 22.71 -6.32 -4.95
CA THR A 144 21.83 -7.18 -5.74
C THR A 144 20.86 -7.98 -4.86
N ASP A 145 20.83 -7.78 -3.54
CA ASP A 145 19.80 -8.32 -2.65
C ASP A 145 18.65 -7.29 -2.51
N MET A 146 17.45 -7.65 -2.98
CA MET A 146 16.27 -6.76 -2.91
C MET A 146 15.83 -6.49 -1.47
N GLY A 147 16.20 -7.34 -0.50
CA GLY A 147 15.97 -7.08 0.92
C GLY A 147 16.89 -6.00 1.50
N ILE A 148 18.00 -5.70 0.82
CA ILE A 148 18.95 -4.65 1.17
C ILE A 148 18.70 -3.38 0.36
N ASN A 149 18.53 -3.52 -0.95
CA ASN A 149 18.21 -2.44 -1.87
C ASN A 149 16.93 -2.76 -2.65
N PRO A 150 15.77 -2.34 -2.15
CA PRO A 150 14.48 -2.62 -2.77
C PRO A 150 14.12 -1.64 -3.89
N LEU A 151 15.04 -0.78 -4.35
CA LEU A 151 14.70 0.27 -5.30
C LEU A 151 14.31 -0.30 -6.67
N VAL A 152 13.18 0.19 -7.19
CA VAL A 152 12.59 -0.18 -8.47
C VAL A 152 12.22 1.07 -9.30
N TYR A 153 11.88 0.90 -10.57
CA TYR A 153 11.65 2.00 -11.51
C TYR A 153 10.53 2.97 -11.06
N GLY A 154 9.52 2.47 -10.35
CA GLY A 154 8.41 3.23 -9.78
C GLY A 154 8.85 4.15 -8.63
N ASP A 155 9.95 3.83 -7.93
CA ASP A 155 10.50 4.70 -6.88
C ASP A 155 11.04 6.05 -7.44
N VAL A 156 11.18 6.19 -8.77
CA VAL A 156 11.49 7.46 -9.44
C VAL A 156 10.38 8.50 -9.19
N ALA A 157 9.11 8.09 -9.22
CA ALA A 157 7.97 8.99 -8.97
C ALA A 157 7.84 9.37 -7.50
N ALA A 158 8.30 8.49 -6.60
CA ALA A 158 8.24 8.70 -5.16
C ALA A 158 9.24 9.78 -4.69
N ASN A 159 10.33 10.01 -5.42
CA ASN A 159 11.26 11.10 -5.14
C ASN A 159 12.01 11.51 -6.40
N THR A 160 11.63 12.66 -6.94
CA THR A 160 12.14 13.21 -8.21
C THR A 160 13.44 13.99 -8.07
N GLU A 161 14.03 14.03 -6.86
CA GLU A 161 15.33 14.66 -6.64
C GLU A 161 16.44 13.88 -7.36
N VAL A 162 17.38 14.60 -7.99
CA VAL A 162 18.34 14.00 -8.94
C VAL A 162 19.21 12.88 -8.34
N HIS A 163 19.56 12.94 -7.07
CA HIS A 163 20.31 11.87 -6.41
C HIS A 163 19.41 10.67 -6.12
N ALA A 164 18.15 10.90 -5.72
CA ALA A 164 17.18 9.84 -5.53
C ALA A 164 16.91 9.07 -6.85
N LEU A 165 16.83 9.78 -7.98
CA LEU A 165 16.78 9.17 -9.31
C LEU A 165 18.03 8.34 -9.60
N GLY A 166 19.21 8.92 -9.32
CA GLY A 166 20.50 8.26 -9.52
C GLY A 166 20.64 6.95 -8.77
N GLU A 167 20.05 6.82 -7.58
CA GLU A 167 20.05 5.59 -6.81
C GLU A 167 19.32 4.44 -7.52
N VAL A 168 18.16 4.73 -8.13
CA VAL A 168 17.38 3.72 -8.86
C VAL A 168 18.16 3.24 -10.08
N TRP A 169 18.71 4.19 -10.86
CA TRP A 169 19.50 3.86 -12.04
C TRP A 169 20.76 3.05 -11.69
N THR A 170 21.50 3.49 -10.67
CA THR A 170 22.70 2.77 -10.21
C THR A 170 22.38 1.35 -9.80
N ALA A 171 21.27 1.14 -9.08
CA ALA A 171 20.86 -0.20 -8.66
C ALA A 171 20.63 -1.13 -9.88
N MET A 172 19.98 -0.63 -10.94
CA MET A 172 19.78 -1.38 -12.19
C MET A 172 21.10 -1.73 -12.88
N VAL A 173 21.99 -0.75 -13.09
CA VAL A 173 23.27 -1.01 -13.77
C VAL A 173 24.30 -1.72 -12.88
N TRP A 174 24.07 -1.77 -11.57
CA TRP A 174 24.85 -2.59 -10.63
C TRP A 174 24.42 -4.06 -10.68
N ASP A 175 23.12 -4.34 -10.76
CA ASP A 175 22.61 -5.68 -11.04
C ASP A 175 23.15 -6.19 -12.39
N LEU A 176 23.20 -5.32 -13.41
CA LEU A 176 23.81 -5.63 -14.71
C LEU A 176 25.28 -6.05 -14.58
N TYR A 177 26.06 -5.32 -13.79
CA TYR A 177 27.47 -5.64 -13.56
C TYR A 177 27.64 -7.05 -12.99
N TRP A 178 26.86 -7.39 -11.95
CA TRP A 178 26.97 -8.68 -11.30
C TRP A 178 26.38 -9.83 -12.11
N ALA A 179 25.28 -9.61 -12.82
CA ALA A 179 24.71 -10.61 -13.73
C ALA A 179 25.72 -11.04 -14.80
N PHE A 180 26.47 -10.09 -15.38
CA PHE A 180 27.55 -10.42 -16.31
C PHE A 180 28.73 -11.11 -15.62
N VAL A 181 29.10 -10.69 -14.40
CA VAL A 181 30.16 -11.36 -13.63
C VAL A 181 29.79 -12.80 -13.28
N GLU A 182 28.53 -13.07 -12.97
CA GLU A 182 28.03 -14.41 -12.68
C GLU A 182 28.06 -15.31 -13.93
N GLU A 183 27.67 -14.78 -15.09
CA GLU A 183 27.67 -15.53 -16.36
C GLU A 183 29.09 -15.75 -16.93
N TYR A 184 29.93 -14.71 -16.91
CA TYR A 184 31.21 -14.70 -17.63
C TYR A 184 32.45 -14.69 -16.72
N GLY A 185 32.27 -14.65 -15.40
CA GLY A 185 33.35 -14.57 -14.41
C GLY A 185 33.92 -13.16 -14.23
N TRP A 186 34.59 -12.93 -13.10
CA TRP A 186 35.27 -11.67 -12.79
C TRP A 186 36.75 -11.70 -13.19
N ASP A 187 37.23 -10.64 -13.84
CA ASP A 187 38.63 -10.47 -14.23
C ASP A 187 39.26 -9.26 -13.50
N PRO A 188 40.39 -9.44 -12.78
CA PRO A 188 41.07 -8.34 -12.09
C PRO A 188 41.70 -7.30 -13.04
N ASP A 189 41.95 -7.61 -14.32
CA ASP A 189 42.46 -6.64 -15.29
C ASP A 189 41.31 -5.81 -15.90
N LEU A 190 41.03 -4.65 -15.31
CA LEU A 190 39.98 -3.74 -15.80
C LEU A 190 40.22 -3.21 -17.23
N TYR A 191 41.45 -3.21 -17.72
CA TYR A 191 41.80 -2.56 -18.99
C TYR A 191 41.88 -3.55 -20.17
N ASN A 192 42.46 -4.73 -19.95
CA ASN A 192 42.66 -5.74 -20.99
C ASN A 192 41.98 -7.07 -20.69
N GLY A 193 41.27 -7.17 -19.57
CA GLY A 193 40.51 -8.36 -19.20
C GLY A 193 39.33 -8.61 -20.14
N SER A 194 38.82 -9.83 -20.05
CA SER A 194 37.66 -10.29 -20.85
C SER A 194 36.54 -10.88 -20.00
N GLY A 195 36.55 -10.60 -18.69
CA GLY A 195 35.51 -11.05 -17.77
C GLY A 195 34.20 -10.30 -17.97
N GLY A 196 33.16 -10.78 -17.29
CA GLY A 196 31.84 -10.16 -17.25
C GLY A 196 31.86 -8.72 -16.77
N ASN A 197 32.71 -8.40 -15.79
CA ASN A 197 32.94 -7.02 -15.36
C ASN A 197 33.46 -6.13 -16.50
N ASN A 198 34.39 -6.61 -17.33
CA ASN A 198 34.86 -5.84 -18.49
C ASN A 198 33.76 -5.67 -19.54
N MET A 199 32.96 -6.71 -19.76
CA MET A 199 31.81 -6.65 -20.69
C MET A 199 30.77 -5.64 -20.22
N ALA A 200 30.34 -5.70 -18.96
CA ALA A 200 29.39 -4.75 -18.36
C ALA A 200 29.91 -3.32 -18.43
N ILE A 201 31.20 -3.09 -18.10
CA ILE A 201 31.82 -1.77 -18.23
C ILE A 201 31.75 -1.28 -19.68
N ARG A 202 32.06 -2.15 -20.64
CA ARG A 202 32.02 -1.78 -22.06
C ARG A 202 30.60 -1.42 -22.51
N LEU A 203 29.60 -2.20 -22.09
CA LEU A 203 28.21 -1.96 -22.40
C LEU A 203 27.71 -0.63 -21.82
N VAL A 204 28.04 -0.31 -20.57
CA VAL A 204 27.66 0.97 -19.94
C VAL A 204 28.28 2.17 -20.67
N PHE A 205 29.57 2.08 -21.05
CA PHE A 205 30.23 3.14 -21.83
C PHE A 205 29.66 3.33 -23.23
N GLU A 206 29.34 2.26 -23.94
CA GLU A 206 28.73 2.36 -25.26
C GLU A 206 27.24 2.75 -25.17
N GLY A 207 26.54 2.33 -24.12
CA GLY A 207 25.17 2.76 -23.81
C GLY A 207 25.08 4.29 -23.65
N MET A 208 25.96 4.88 -22.83
CA MET A 208 26.03 6.34 -22.69
C MET A 208 26.28 7.08 -24.01
N LYS A 209 27.01 6.47 -24.96
CA LYS A 209 27.26 7.05 -26.29
C LYS A 209 26.08 6.89 -27.23
N ASN A 210 25.31 5.82 -27.07
CA ASN A 210 24.20 5.45 -27.95
C ASN A 210 22.89 6.14 -27.54
N GLN A 211 22.73 6.47 -26.27
CA GLN A 211 21.51 7.09 -25.78
C GLN A 211 21.32 8.52 -26.33
N PRO A 212 20.07 8.99 -26.52
CA PRO A 212 19.78 10.32 -27.00
C PRO A 212 20.19 11.42 -26.00
N CYS A 213 20.11 12.67 -26.43
CA CYS A 213 20.19 13.82 -25.52
C CYS A 213 18.88 13.94 -24.72
N ASN A 214 18.96 14.21 -23.43
CA ASN A 214 17.85 14.19 -22.48
C ASN A 214 17.10 12.84 -22.43
N PRO A 215 17.81 11.73 -22.18
CA PRO A 215 17.21 10.40 -22.14
C PRO A 215 16.35 10.20 -20.87
N GLY A 216 15.33 9.36 -20.98
CA GLY A 216 14.70 8.68 -19.83
C GLY A 216 15.41 7.37 -19.48
N PHE A 217 14.92 6.63 -18.49
CA PHE A 217 15.57 5.38 -18.07
C PHE A 217 15.51 4.29 -19.14
N LEU A 218 14.38 4.18 -19.85
CA LEU A 218 14.23 3.16 -20.89
C LEU A 218 15.08 3.48 -22.11
N ASP A 219 15.27 4.76 -22.46
CA ASP A 219 16.28 5.19 -23.44
C ASP A 219 17.70 4.70 -23.06
N GLY A 220 18.05 4.76 -21.77
CA GLY A 220 19.32 4.27 -21.24
C GLY A 220 19.47 2.75 -21.35
N ARG A 221 18.43 1.99 -20.97
CA ARG A 221 18.36 0.53 -21.13
C ARG A 221 18.51 0.12 -22.58
N ASP A 222 17.72 0.72 -23.46
CA ASP A 222 17.69 0.40 -24.89
C ASP A 222 19.02 0.75 -25.56
N ALA A 223 19.71 1.79 -25.10
CA ALA A 223 21.06 2.12 -25.54
C ALA A 223 22.11 1.06 -25.13
N ILE A 224 21.96 0.44 -23.95
CA ILE A 224 22.78 -0.69 -23.50
C ILE A 224 22.49 -1.96 -24.33
N LEU A 225 21.22 -2.25 -24.63
CA LEU A 225 20.83 -3.34 -25.54
C LEU A 225 21.41 -3.12 -26.94
N ALA A 226 21.34 -1.89 -27.47
CA ALA A 226 21.95 -1.53 -28.73
C ALA A 226 23.48 -1.69 -28.71
N ALA A 227 24.13 -1.42 -27.58
CA ALA A 227 25.55 -1.67 -27.40
C ALA A 227 25.87 -3.18 -27.43
N ASP A 228 25.05 -4.02 -26.81
CA ASP A 228 25.21 -5.48 -26.86
C ASP A 228 25.05 -6.00 -28.29
N GLN A 229 24.04 -5.50 -29.00
CA GLN A 229 23.84 -5.82 -30.41
C GLN A 229 25.06 -5.45 -31.28
N ALA A 230 25.68 -4.31 -31.03
CA ALA A 230 26.83 -3.82 -31.79
C ALA A 230 28.14 -4.56 -31.47
N LEU A 231 28.36 -4.93 -30.22
CA LEU A 231 29.62 -5.52 -29.76
C LEU A 231 29.62 -7.05 -29.78
N TYR A 232 28.49 -7.65 -29.39
CA TYR A 232 28.37 -9.09 -29.14
C TYR A 232 27.27 -9.74 -29.99
N GLY A 233 26.62 -8.98 -30.88
CA GLY A 233 25.62 -9.52 -31.79
C GLY A 233 24.28 -9.84 -31.13
N GLY A 234 24.01 -9.30 -29.93
CA GLY A 234 22.76 -9.55 -29.20
C GLY A 234 22.81 -10.81 -28.31
N ALA A 235 24.00 -11.39 -28.11
CA ALA A 235 24.16 -12.63 -27.36
C ALA A 235 23.70 -12.52 -25.90
N ASN A 236 23.66 -11.33 -25.32
CA ASN A 236 23.29 -11.10 -23.92
C ASN A 236 21.92 -10.43 -23.77
N GLU A 237 21.15 -10.33 -24.85
CA GLU A 237 19.87 -9.60 -24.84
C GLU A 237 18.96 -10.06 -23.70
N CYS A 238 18.81 -11.37 -23.50
CA CYS A 238 17.96 -11.90 -22.43
C CYS A 238 18.49 -11.60 -21.03
N LEU A 239 19.80 -11.74 -20.81
CA LEU A 239 20.42 -11.39 -19.52
C LEU A 239 20.20 -9.92 -19.17
N ILE A 240 20.30 -9.02 -20.17
CA ILE A 240 20.07 -7.59 -19.97
C ILE A 240 18.58 -7.33 -19.67
N TRP A 241 17.67 -7.92 -20.44
CA TRP A 241 16.23 -7.76 -20.19
C TRP A 241 15.82 -8.25 -18.80
N ASP A 242 16.30 -9.42 -18.38
CA ASP A 242 15.97 -9.98 -17.06
C ASP A 242 16.45 -9.08 -15.92
N VAL A 243 17.64 -8.48 -16.06
CA VAL A 243 18.19 -7.53 -15.08
C VAL A 243 17.32 -6.27 -14.94
N PHE A 244 16.94 -5.67 -16.06
CA PHE A 244 16.14 -4.43 -16.03
C PHE A 244 14.69 -4.71 -15.60
N ALA A 245 14.09 -5.78 -16.10
CA ALA A 245 12.75 -6.23 -15.73
C ALA A 245 12.64 -6.50 -14.23
N ARG A 246 13.66 -7.11 -13.63
CA ARG A 246 13.71 -7.35 -12.18
C ARG A 246 13.53 -6.08 -11.33
N ARG A 247 13.90 -4.90 -11.84
CA ARG A 247 13.72 -3.60 -11.17
C ARG A 247 12.65 -2.72 -11.81
N GLY A 248 11.67 -3.31 -12.49
CA GLY A 248 10.51 -2.59 -13.03
C GLY A 248 10.73 -1.90 -14.38
N ALA A 249 11.89 -2.07 -15.02
CA ALA A 249 12.20 -1.54 -16.35
C ALA A 249 12.08 -2.61 -17.45
N GLY A 250 11.02 -3.42 -17.38
CA GLY A 250 10.72 -4.55 -18.25
C GLY A 250 10.23 -4.20 -19.66
N TRP A 251 9.81 -5.21 -20.40
CA TRP A 251 9.45 -5.13 -21.82
C TRP A 251 8.34 -4.13 -22.11
N GLU A 252 7.31 -4.09 -21.26
CA GLU A 252 6.15 -3.22 -21.40
C GLU A 252 6.22 -1.96 -20.53
N ALA A 253 7.36 -1.74 -19.85
CA ALA A 253 7.56 -0.54 -19.07
C ALA A 253 7.43 0.69 -19.98
N SER A 254 6.82 1.74 -19.45
CA SER A 254 6.67 3.02 -20.15
C SER A 254 7.43 4.10 -19.41
N GLN A 255 8.31 4.83 -20.09
CA GLN A 255 8.99 5.98 -19.48
C GLN A 255 8.15 7.25 -19.46
N GLY A 256 7.11 7.34 -20.30
CA GLY A 256 6.41 8.61 -20.50
C GLY A 256 7.31 9.67 -21.16
N SER A 257 7.34 10.87 -20.59
CA SER A 257 8.14 12.00 -21.04
C SER A 257 9.44 12.09 -20.23
N SER A 258 10.60 12.16 -20.88
CA SER A 258 11.88 12.33 -20.18
C SER A 258 12.02 13.67 -19.42
N PHE A 259 11.08 14.60 -19.62
CA PHE A 259 10.90 15.84 -18.86
C PHE A 259 9.84 15.72 -17.76
N SER A 260 9.61 14.50 -17.27
CA SER A 260 8.78 14.20 -16.14
C SER A 260 9.37 12.96 -15.46
N ALA A 261 9.39 12.96 -14.14
CA ALA A 261 9.89 11.83 -13.35
C ALA A 261 8.76 11.12 -12.60
N THR A 262 7.50 11.36 -13.01
CA THR A 262 6.29 10.91 -12.31
C THR A 262 5.27 10.20 -13.21
N ASP A 263 5.54 10.06 -14.50
CA ASP A 263 4.64 9.47 -15.51
C ASP A 263 5.12 8.13 -16.07
N GLN A 264 6.17 7.57 -15.47
CA GLN A 264 6.65 6.24 -15.79
C GLN A 264 5.76 5.15 -15.19
N VAL A 265 5.69 4.01 -15.88
CA VAL A 265 4.94 2.82 -15.49
C VAL A 265 5.89 1.63 -15.49
N GLU A 266 5.93 0.90 -14.39
CA GLU A 266 6.76 -0.29 -14.25
C GLU A 266 6.22 -1.47 -15.06
N ASP A 267 7.14 -2.31 -15.49
CA ASP A 267 6.86 -3.68 -15.92
C ASP A 267 7.97 -4.59 -15.41
N TYR A 268 7.59 -5.75 -14.90
CA TYR A 268 8.52 -6.73 -14.36
C TYR A 268 8.79 -7.89 -15.32
N ASN A 269 8.15 -7.87 -16.48
CA ASN A 269 8.33 -8.91 -17.47
C ASN A 269 9.57 -8.68 -18.33
N THR A 270 10.32 -9.75 -18.56
CA THR A 270 11.41 -9.75 -19.55
C THR A 270 10.85 -9.76 -20.99
N LYS A 271 11.72 -9.49 -21.96
CA LYS A 271 11.39 -9.60 -23.39
C LYS A 271 10.75 -10.97 -23.64
N PRO A 272 9.59 -11.04 -24.30
CA PRO A 272 8.85 -12.30 -24.38
C PRO A 272 9.68 -13.46 -24.95
N ALA A 273 10.45 -13.22 -26.02
CA ALA A 273 11.40 -14.18 -26.59
C ALA A 273 12.41 -14.82 -25.60
N CYS A 274 12.67 -14.14 -24.48
CA CYS A 274 13.63 -14.55 -23.45
C CYS A 274 13.00 -15.39 -22.35
N ARG A 275 11.66 -15.39 -22.22
CA ARG A 275 10.96 -16.14 -21.18
C ARG A 275 11.07 -17.66 -21.37
N ASN A 276 11.11 -18.13 -22.62
CA ASN A 276 11.14 -19.55 -22.98
C ASN A 276 10.06 -20.38 -22.25
N GLU A 277 8.87 -19.79 -22.10
CA GLU A 277 7.74 -20.36 -21.35
C GLU A 277 6.43 -20.19 -22.12
N ILE A 278 5.38 -20.85 -21.62
CA ILE A 278 4.00 -20.51 -21.97
C ILE A 278 3.50 -19.53 -20.91
N THR A 279 2.89 -18.43 -21.33
CA THR A 279 2.30 -17.47 -20.38
C THR A 279 0.79 -17.63 -20.32
N ILE A 280 0.21 -17.34 -19.16
CA ILE A 280 -1.22 -17.23 -18.97
C ILE A 280 -1.52 -16.03 -18.07
N GLU A 281 -2.44 -15.18 -18.50
CA GLU A 281 -2.96 -14.05 -17.71
C GLU A 281 -4.47 -14.14 -17.67
N LYS A 282 -5.06 -13.81 -16.50
CA LYS A 282 -6.50 -13.84 -16.28
C LYS A 282 -6.98 -12.50 -15.76
N SER A 283 -8.04 -11.99 -16.38
CA SER A 283 -8.79 -10.84 -15.88
C SER A 283 -10.29 -11.16 -15.86
N VAL A 284 -11.00 -10.55 -14.94
CA VAL A 284 -12.43 -10.74 -14.73
C VAL A 284 -13.11 -9.39 -14.52
N THR A 285 -14.43 -9.35 -14.59
CA THR A 285 -15.19 -8.16 -14.15
C THR A 285 -14.87 -7.83 -12.69
N ASP A 286 -14.47 -6.60 -12.37
CA ASP A 286 -13.99 -6.26 -11.03
C ASP A 286 -15.08 -6.28 -9.93
N PHE A 287 -16.29 -5.83 -10.29
CA PHE A 287 -17.42 -5.65 -9.37
C PHE A 287 -18.73 -6.08 -10.02
N ILE A 288 -19.57 -6.78 -9.27
CA ILE A 288 -20.91 -7.20 -9.70
C ILE A 288 -21.92 -7.01 -8.57
N ASN A 289 -23.21 -6.81 -8.92
CA ASN A 289 -24.27 -7.05 -7.94
C ASN A 289 -24.53 -8.56 -7.82
N PRO A 290 -25.13 -9.03 -6.71
CA PRO A 290 -25.47 -10.44 -6.56
C PRO A 290 -26.36 -10.94 -7.69
N GLY A 291 -25.90 -11.96 -8.41
CA GLY A 291 -26.60 -12.57 -9.55
C GLY A 291 -26.29 -11.93 -10.92
N ASP A 292 -25.47 -10.88 -10.99
CA ASP A 292 -24.97 -10.36 -12.27
C ASP A 292 -23.90 -11.32 -12.87
N ASP A 293 -23.72 -11.26 -14.18
CA ASP A 293 -22.76 -12.08 -14.91
C ASP A 293 -21.32 -11.55 -14.73
N ILE A 294 -20.34 -12.46 -14.75
CA ILE A 294 -18.90 -12.12 -14.77
C ILE A 294 -18.35 -12.43 -16.16
N GLU A 295 -17.74 -11.43 -16.80
CA GLU A 295 -16.95 -11.62 -18.01
C GLU A 295 -15.53 -12.03 -17.62
N VAL A 296 -15.06 -13.16 -18.16
CA VAL A 296 -13.71 -13.69 -17.94
C VAL A 296 -12.92 -13.56 -19.23
N THR A 297 -11.70 -13.01 -19.12
CA THR A 297 -10.73 -12.92 -20.21
C THR A 297 -9.44 -13.61 -19.80
N ILE A 298 -8.96 -14.53 -20.63
CA ILE A 298 -7.71 -15.25 -20.42
C ILE A 298 -6.82 -15.03 -21.65
N GLU A 299 -5.63 -14.49 -21.47
CA GLU A 299 -4.63 -14.39 -22.51
C GLU A 299 -3.58 -15.48 -22.35
N VAL A 300 -3.32 -16.22 -23.44
CA VAL A 300 -2.30 -17.26 -23.48
C VAL A 300 -1.24 -16.89 -24.51
N GLY A 301 0.03 -16.92 -24.12
CA GLY A 301 1.16 -16.65 -24.99
C GLY A 301 2.09 -17.85 -25.14
N ASN A 302 2.68 -18.03 -26.32
CA ASN A 302 3.76 -18.99 -26.52
C ASN A 302 5.09 -18.29 -26.79
N TYR A 303 6.02 -18.38 -25.84
CA TYR A 303 7.36 -17.82 -25.97
C TYR A 303 8.47 -18.88 -25.93
N LYS A 304 8.11 -20.16 -26.10
CA LYS A 304 9.07 -21.26 -26.29
C LYS A 304 9.18 -21.66 -27.76
N HIS A 305 10.33 -22.22 -28.11
CA HIS A 305 10.54 -22.91 -29.38
C HIS A 305 10.45 -24.43 -29.20
N PRO A 306 9.88 -25.19 -30.15
CA PRO A 306 9.11 -24.75 -31.33
C PRO A 306 7.65 -24.37 -30.96
N THR A 307 6.77 -24.21 -31.97
CA THR A 307 5.31 -24.05 -31.82
C THR A 307 4.74 -24.97 -30.74
N ALA A 308 3.96 -24.38 -29.83
CA ALA A 308 3.20 -25.10 -28.82
C ALA A 308 1.91 -25.66 -29.44
N THR A 309 1.61 -26.93 -29.18
CA THR A 309 0.49 -27.63 -29.83
C THR A 309 -0.49 -28.15 -28.81
N GLY A 310 -1.75 -28.28 -29.23
CA GLY A 310 -2.80 -28.85 -28.38
C GLY A 310 -3.02 -28.05 -27.08
N ILE A 311 -2.94 -26.72 -27.16
CA ILE A 311 -3.07 -25.86 -26.00
C ILE A 311 -4.53 -25.88 -25.51
N THR A 312 -4.69 -26.21 -24.23
CA THR A 312 -5.96 -26.18 -23.53
C THR A 312 -5.85 -25.34 -22.27
N VAL A 313 -6.84 -24.50 -22.01
CA VAL A 313 -6.96 -23.77 -20.74
C VAL A 313 -8.03 -24.43 -19.90
N THR A 314 -7.71 -24.78 -18.67
CA THR A 314 -8.68 -25.21 -17.67
C THR A 314 -8.90 -24.09 -16.67
N ASP A 315 -10.14 -23.68 -16.43
CA ASP A 315 -10.47 -22.69 -15.41
C ASP A 315 -11.43 -23.29 -14.37
N GLU A 316 -11.10 -23.08 -13.10
CA GLU A 316 -11.94 -23.46 -11.98
C GLU A 316 -13.16 -22.54 -11.91
N LEU A 317 -14.33 -23.14 -11.72
CA LEU A 317 -15.61 -22.46 -11.50
C LEU A 317 -15.84 -22.39 -9.99
N PRO A 318 -15.68 -21.21 -9.36
CA PRO A 318 -15.90 -21.07 -7.92
C PRO A 318 -17.35 -21.44 -7.53
N ASP A 319 -17.54 -21.84 -6.27
CA ASP A 319 -18.87 -22.12 -5.72
C ASP A 319 -19.80 -20.92 -5.91
N GLY A 320 -21.03 -21.16 -6.39
CA GLY A 320 -21.99 -20.10 -6.71
C GLY A 320 -21.90 -19.59 -8.15
N THR A 321 -20.94 -20.07 -8.95
CA THR A 321 -20.84 -19.75 -10.39
C THR A 321 -21.21 -20.93 -11.29
N SER A 322 -21.60 -20.64 -12.53
CA SER A 322 -21.77 -21.63 -13.58
C SER A 322 -21.40 -21.07 -14.95
N PHE A 323 -20.86 -21.92 -15.82
CA PHE A 323 -20.46 -21.51 -17.17
C PHE A 323 -21.67 -21.24 -18.07
N LYS A 324 -21.74 -20.05 -18.68
CA LYS A 324 -22.82 -19.68 -19.61
C LYS A 324 -22.62 -20.36 -20.95
N ALA A 325 -23.46 -21.36 -21.25
CA ALA A 325 -23.30 -22.18 -22.45
C ALA A 325 -23.33 -21.35 -23.76
N GLY A 326 -22.26 -21.48 -24.56
CA GLY A 326 -22.11 -20.76 -25.84
C GLY A 326 -21.58 -19.34 -25.72
N SER A 327 -21.17 -18.88 -24.53
CA SER A 327 -20.51 -17.59 -24.33
C SER A 327 -19.05 -17.59 -24.79
N ALA A 328 -18.37 -18.75 -24.72
CA ALA A 328 -16.95 -18.85 -25.05
C ALA A 328 -16.66 -18.57 -26.53
N ASN A 329 -15.59 -17.81 -26.79
CA ASN A 329 -15.08 -17.56 -28.14
C ASN A 329 -14.31 -18.75 -28.75
N VAL A 330 -14.05 -19.80 -27.95
CA VAL A 330 -13.40 -21.06 -28.34
C VAL A 330 -14.26 -22.26 -27.93
N PRO A 331 -14.05 -23.46 -28.49
CA PRO A 331 -14.74 -24.66 -28.04
C PRO A 331 -14.50 -24.90 -26.55
N ALA A 332 -15.58 -25.03 -25.78
CA ALA A 332 -15.54 -25.21 -24.34
C ALA A 332 -16.27 -26.49 -23.93
N THR A 333 -15.74 -27.19 -22.94
CA THR A 333 -16.39 -28.33 -22.29
C THR A 333 -16.40 -28.12 -20.78
N VAL A 334 -17.50 -28.47 -20.12
CA VAL A 334 -17.64 -28.31 -18.66
C VAL A 334 -17.72 -29.68 -18.03
N SER A 335 -16.92 -29.93 -17.00
CA SER A 335 -16.90 -31.17 -16.25
C SER A 335 -16.76 -30.89 -14.76
N GLY A 336 -17.85 -31.04 -14.01
CA GLY A 336 -17.86 -30.69 -12.58
C GLY A 336 -17.72 -29.18 -12.38
N ASN A 337 -16.78 -28.77 -11.54
CA ASN A 337 -16.46 -27.38 -11.22
C ASN A 337 -15.34 -26.81 -12.13
N GLN A 338 -15.15 -27.34 -13.34
CA GLN A 338 -14.09 -26.88 -14.24
C GLN A 338 -14.62 -26.73 -15.65
N VAL A 339 -14.18 -25.66 -16.32
CA VAL A 339 -14.33 -25.47 -17.76
C VAL A 339 -12.98 -25.70 -18.46
N THR A 340 -12.98 -26.47 -19.54
CA THR A 340 -11.83 -26.70 -20.42
C THR A 340 -12.08 -26.03 -21.76
N LEU A 341 -11.17 -25.15 -22.16
CA LEU A 341 -11.21 -24.26 -23.32
C LEU A 341 -10.12 -24.67 -24.32
N GLU A 342 -10.51 -25.01 -25.54
CA GLU A 342 -9.60 -25.50 -26.58
C GLU A 342 -9.00 -24.31 -27.35
N VAL A 343 -7.75 -23.95 -27.04
CA VAL A 343 -7.04 -22.82 -27.64
C VAL A 343 -6.44 -23.19 -29.00
N GLY A 344 -5.92 -24.41 -29.15
CA GLY A 344 -5.29 -24.91 -30.38
C GLY A 344 -3.77 -24.76 -30.37
N ASP A 345 -3.16 -24.43 -31.50
CA ASP A 345 -1.70 -24.31 -31.60
C ASP A 345 -1.31 -22.82 -31.58
N LEU A 346 -0.18 -22.49 -30.95
CA LEU A 346 0.41 -21.15 -30.96
C LEU A 346 1.84 -21.20 -31.47
N ASN A 347 2.14 -20.40 -32.49
CA ASN A 347 3.50 -20.21 -32.96
C ASN A 347 4.33 -19.42 -31.93
N PHE A 348 5.65 -19.37 -32.13
CA PHE A 348 6.52 -18.55 -31.30
C PHE A 348 6.12 -17.08 -31.38
N GLU A 349 6.01 -16.42 -30.23
CA GLU A 349 5.51 -15.05 -30.01
C GLU A 349 4.04 -14.83 -30.40
N GLU A 350 3.26 -15.90 -30.60
CA GLU A 350 1.82 -15.80 -30.81
C GLU A 350 1.08 -15.78 -29.47
N THR A 351 0.19 -14.80 -29.28
CA THR A 351 -0.76 -14.77 -28.17
C THR A 351 -2.19 -14.98 -28.67
N LYS A 352 -3.04 -15.49 -27.80
CA LYS A 352 -4.47 -15.70 -28.08
C LYS A 352 -5.31 -15.42 -26.86
N THR A 353 -6.32 -14.58 -27.07
CA THR A 353 -7.31 -14.22 -26.05
C THR A 353 -8.51 -15.17 -26.10
N VAL A 354 -8.83 -15.76 -24.96
CA VAL A 354 -10.03 -16.55 -24.70
C VAL A 354 -10.97 -15.73 -23.83
N THR A 355 -12.24 -15.67 -24.20
CA THR A 355 -13.25 -14.94 -23.42
C THR A 355 -14.48 -15.82 -23.22
N TYR A 356 -15.10 -15.76 -22.05
CA TYR A 356 -16.37 -16.41 -21.76
C TYR A 356 -17.08 -15.76 -20.57
N THR A 357 -18.34 -16.12 -20.33
CA THR A 357 -19.17 -15.55 -19.27
C THR A 357 -19.50 -16.59 -18.20
N LEU A 358 -19.44 -16.20 -16.93
CA LEU A 358 -19.97 -16.94 -15.79
C LEU A 358 -21.30 -16.33 -15.33
N GLU A 359 -22.31 -17.18 -15.16
CA GLU A 359 -23.55 -16.84 -14.45
C GLU A 359 -23.33 -17.03 -12.95
N THR A 360 -23.71 -16.06 -12.13
CA THR A 360 -23.55 -16.12 -10.66
C THR A 360 -24.88 -16.30 -9.95
N SER A 361 -24.85 -16.88 -8.75
CA SER A 361 -26.02 -17.01 -7.89
C SER A 361 -26.26 -15.73 -7.08
N PRO A 362 -27.51 -15.26 -6.95
CA PRO A 362 -27.84 -14.12 -6.10
C PRO A 362 -27.75 -14.43 -4.60
N ASP A 363 -27.55 -15.69 -4.21
CA ASP A 363 -27.45 -16.12 -2.81
C ASP A 363 -26.04 -15.89 -2.21
N PHE A 364 -25.05 -15.56 -3.05
CA PHE A 364 -23.68 -15.29 -2.63
C PHE A 364 -23.38 -13.80 -2.78
N TYR A 365 -23.12 -13.13 -1.66
CA TYR A 365 -22.93 -11.69 -1.60
C TYR A 365 -22.15 -11.30 -0.35
N SER A 366 -21.50 -10.13 -0.38
CA SER A 366 -20.82 -9.60 0.81
C SER A 366 -21.84 -9.18 1.87
N ILE A 367 -21.58 -9.44 3.14
CA ILE A 367 -22.51 -9.12 4.22
C ILE A 367 -22.07 -7.82 4.88
N ARG A 368 -22.93 -6.79 4.79
CA ARG A 368 -22.63 -5.48 5.39
C ARG A 368 -22.88 -5.48 6.89
N ASN A 369 -21.84 -5.24 7.67
CA ASN A 369 -21.87 -5.21 9.13
C ASN A 369 -22.01 -3.78 9.70
N TYR A 370 -21.40 -2.80 9.03
CA TYR A 370 -21.47 -1.39 9.39
C TYR A 370 -21.34 -0.53 8.14
N LEU A 371 -22.06 0.59 8.08
CA LEU A 371 -21.93 1.61 7.04
C LEU A 371 -22.11 2.99 7.67
N ASP A 372 -21.26 3.91 7.24
CA ASP A 372 -21.42 5.35 7.45
C ASP A 372 -21.40 6.06 6.09
N ASP A 373 -22.60 6.42 5.62
CA ASP A 373 -22.89 7.08 4.33
C ASP A 373 -23.31 8.56 4.52
N ILE A 374 -23.04 9.12 5.70
CA ILE A 374 -23.24 10.54 6.07
C ILE A 374 -24.56 11.13 5.50
N PRO A 375 -25.73 10.65 5.95
CA PRO A 375 -26.99 10.96 5.31
C PRO A 375 -27.49 12.40 5.56
N ASP A 376 -26.96 13.10 6.57
CA ASP A 376 -27.26 14.51 6.83
C ASP A 376 -26.12 15.26 7.55
N PHE A 377 -26.13 16.60 7.46
CA PHE A 377 -25.12 17.49 8.06
C PHE A 377 -25.03 17.41 9.61
N ASN A 378 -26.03 16.86 10.29
CA ASN A 378 -26.03 16.68 11.75
C ASN A 378 -25.68 15.24 12.17
N ALA A 379 -25.20 14.39 11.25
CA ALA A 379 -24.70 13.04 11.54
C ALA A 379 -23.37 13.02 12.34
N GLU A 380 -23.03 14.11 13.04
CA GLU A 380 -21.78 14.37 13.78
C GLU A 380 -21.48 13.38 14.93
N ASP A 381 -22.32 12.37 15.18
CA ASP A 381 -22.20 11.50 16.36
C ASP A 381 -21.24 10.30 16.17
N ASN A 382 -20.80 9.98 14.95
CA ASN A 382 -20.00 8.78 14.68
C ASN A 382 -18.49 9.01 14.62
N TRP A 383 -18.03 10.24 14.38
CA TRP A 383 -16.60 10.54 14.18
C TRP A 383 -16.14 11.73 15.02
N LEU A 384 -14.94 11.62 15.57
CA LEU A 384 -14.25 12.64 16.34
C LEU A 384 -13.02 13.08 15.57
N TYR A 385 -12.83 14.39 15.39
CA TYR A 385 -11.58 14.90 14.84
C TYR A 385 -10.61 15.31 15.95
N TYR A 386 -9.32 15.11 15.68
CA TYR A 386 -8.23 15.44 16.60
C TYR A 386 -7.14 16.20 15.86
N VAL A 387 -6.67 17.29 16.46
CA VAL A 387 -5.48 18.02 16.00
C VAL A 387 -4.29 17.54 16.81
N ASP A 388 -3.18 17.21 16.14
CA ASP A 388 -1.94 16.86 16.85
C ASP A 388 -1.45 18.07 17.68
N PRO A 389 -1.19 17.91 18.99
CA PRO A 389 -0.78 19.01 19.86
C PRO A 389 0.48 19.75 19.42
N ASN A 390 1.35 19.11 18.62
CA ASN A 390 2.58 19.70 18.12
C ASN A 390 2.43 20.32 16.72
N THR A 391 1.19 20.46 16.23
CA THR A 391 0.92 21.13 14.96
C THR A 391 1.14 22.64 15.11
N PRO A 392 2.05 23.26 14.34
CA PRO A 392 2.33 24.69 14.45
C PRO A 392 1.10 25.54 14.12
N ASN A 393 0.33 25.15 13.09
CA ASN A 393 -0.90 25.80 12.66
C ASN A 393 -1.93 24.75 12.22
N ALA A 394 -3.06 24.64 12.93
CA ALA A 394 -4.20 23.83 12.49
C ALA A 394 -5.32 24.77 12.01
N ASP A 395 -5.16 25.29 10.79
CA ASP A 395 -6.10 26.23 10.18
C ASP A 395 -7.25 25.54 9.43
N LYS A 396 -7.03 24.30 8.97
CA LYS A 396 -8.03 23.43 8.34
C LYS A 396 -8.39 22.26 9.27
N LEU A 397 -9.67 21.87 9.24
CA LEU A 397 -10.21 20.76 10.03
C LEU A 397 -11.12 19.90 9.15
N TRP A 398 -11.32 18.66 9.55
CA TRP A 398 -12.36 17.81 8.98
C TRP A 398 -13.73 18.45 9.18
N GLN A 399 -14.51 18.51 8.10
CA GLN A 399 -15.86 19.04 8.07
C GLN A 399 -16.73 18.18 7.15
N ILE A 400 -18.04 18.23 7.37
CA ILE A 400 -19.01 17.60 6.47
C ILE A 400 -19.32 18.59 5.34
N ALA A 401 -19.26 18.15 4.08
CA ALA A 401 -19.47 18.98 2.89
C ALA A 401 -20.44 18.33 1.91
N ASP A 402 -21.26 19.15 1.23
CA ASP A 402 -22.31 18.75 0.26
C ASP A 402 -21.88 18.83 -1.21
N VAL A 403 -20.62 19.17 -1.45
CA VAL A 403 -20.09 19.48 -2.78
C VAL A 403 -19.43 18.29 -3.48
N PHE A 404 -19.05 17.25 -2.74
CA PHE A 404 -18.28 16.11 -3.25
C PHE A 404 -18.64 14.81 -2.51
N ALA A 405 -19.86 14.31 -2.66
CA ALA A 405 -20.31 13.05 -2.07
C ALA A 405 -20.37 11.93 -3.12
N HIS A 406 -19.97 10.72 -2.73
CA HIS A 406 -20.20 9.49 -3.49
C HIS A 406 -21.63 8.99 -3.27
N SER A 407 -22.16 9.08 -2.04
CA SER A 407 -23.54 8.70 -1.69
C SER A 407 -23.99 9.33 -0.37
N PRO A 408 -25.23 9.85 -0.20
CA PRO A 408 -26.08 10.54 -1.17
C PRO A 408 -25.87 12.06 -1.21
N GLU A 409 -25.67 12.74 -0.08
CA GLU A 409 -25.64 14.22 -0.05
C GLU A 409 -24.39 14.82 0.62
N TYR A 410 -23.68 14.09 1.48
CA TYR A 410 -22.55 14.64 2.22
C TYR A 410 -21.35 13.69 2.28
N ALA A 411 -20.14 14.24 2.40
CA ALA A 411 -18.90 13.50 2.64
C ALA A 411 -18.06 14.21 3.72
N TRP A 412 -17.13 13.48 4.35
CA TRP A 412 -16.08 14.09 5.15
C TRP A 412 -15.05 14.72 4.24
N PHE A 413 -14.68 15.97 4.53
CA PHE A 413 -13.74 16.74 3.73
C PHE A 413 -12.75 17.46 4.65
N ILE A 414 -11.48 17.43 4.26
CA ILE A 414 -10.46 18.34 4.78
C ILE A 414 -9.74 19.00 3.61
N GLU A 415 -9.65 20.33 3.67
CA GLU A 415 -8.97 21.13 2.66
C GLU A 415 -7.44 21.03 2.83
N ASN A 416 -6.70 21.10 1.73
CA ASN A 416 -5.25 21.23 1.80
C ASN A 416 -4.86 22.55 2.49
N SER A 417 -3.82 22.53 3.31
CA SER A 417 -3.32 23.72 4.03
C SER A 417 -1.98 24.16 3.45
N GLU A 418 -1.77 25.47 3.36
CA GLU A 418 -0.47 26.09 3.05
C GLU A 418 0.53 25.99 4.22
N PHE A 419 0.07 25.51 5.38
CA PHE A 419 0.87 25.33 6.58
C PHE A 419 1.00 23.87 6.96
N GLU A 420 2.03 23.57 7.76
CA GLU A 420 2.17 22.28 8.40
C GLU A 420 0.98 22.00 9.33
N SER A 421 0.12 21.07 8.91
CA SER A 421 -1.10 20.68 9.62
C SER A 421 -1.15 19.16 9.79
N ARG A 422 -1.64 18.69 10.95
CA ARG A 422 -1.82 17.26 11.22
C ARG A 422 -3.15 17.04 11.92
N VAL A 423 -4.11 16.50 11.17
CA VAL A 423 -5.48 16.34 11.65
C VAL A 423 -5.96 14.93 11.37
N SER A 424 -6.59 14.32 12.37
CA SER A 424 -7.17 12.99 12.26
C SER A 424 -8.68 13.03 12.36
N LEU A 425 -9.35 12.13 11.66
CA LEU A 425 -10.76 11.79 11.78
C LEU A 425 -10.83 10.35 12.30
N GLN A 426 -11.37 10.16 13.50
CA GLN A 426 -11.38 8.89 14.21
C GLN A 426 -12.80 8.47 14.55
N LEU A 427 -13.09 7.17 14.40
CA LEU A 427 -14.39 6.61 14.75
C LEU A 427 -14.63 6.75 16.27
N ALA A 428 -15.79 7.29 16.64
CA ALA A 428 -16.12 7.62 18.03
C ALA A 428 -16.29 6.37 18.91
N GLU A 429 -16.90 5.32 18.34
CA GLU A 429 -17.16 4.06 19.03
C GLU A 429 -16.45 2.91 18.30
N PRO A 430 -15.68 2.06 19.01
CA PRO A 430 -15.07 0.87 18.42
C PRO A 430 -16.10 -0.05 17.76
N LYS A 431 -15.70 -0.75 16.69
CA LYS A 431 -16.54 -1.71 15.98
C LYS A 431 -15.97 -3.12 16.13
N LEU A 432 -16.85 -4.07 16.38
CA LEU A 432 -16.50 -5.48 16.33
C LEU A 432 -16.20 -5.85 14.87
N ILE A 433 -15.03 -6.43 14.65
CA ILE A 433 -14.66 -7.03 13.36
C ILE A 433 -15.22 -8.45 13.35
N ASP A 434 -16.21 -8.70 12.48
CA ASP A 434 -16.96 -9.96 12.40
C ASP A 434 -17.08 -10.42 10.94
N GLY A 435 -17.17 -11.74 10.74
CA GLY A 435 -17.17 -12.36 9.41
C GLY A 435 -16.02 -13.34 9.18
N ASP A 436 -16.15 -14.14 8.12
CA ASP A 436 -15.10 -15.10 7.70
C ASP A 436 -13.94 -14.38 6.98
N PHE A 437 -14.23 -13.32 6.22
CA PHE A 437 -13.26 -12.45 5.57
C PHE A 437 -13.65 -10.97 5.76
N PRO A 438 -13.46 -10.41 6.97
CA PRO A 438 -13.87 -9.05 7.27
C PRO A 438 -12.97 -8.02 6.57
N VAL A 439 -13.59 -7.03 5.94
CA VAL A 439 -12.93 -5.98 5.17
C VAL A 439 -13.48 -4.61 5.52
N LEU A 440 -12.57 -3.64 5.63
CA LEU A 440 -12.90 -2.21 5.67
C LEU A 440 -12.86 -1.66 4.24
N ARG A 441 -13.99 -1.13 3.77
CA ARG A 441 -14.10 -0.37 2.52
C ARG A 441 -14.33 1.10 2.85
N PHE A 442 -13.73 2.00 2.08
CA PHE A 442 -14.11 3.41 2.07
C PHE A 442 -13.90 3.99 0.68
N TYR A 443 -14.79 4.89 0.29
CA TYR A 443 -14.65 5.68 -0.93
C TYR A 443 -13.94 6.98 -0.59
N HIS A 444 -12.99 7.37 -1.42
CA HIS A 444 -12.28 8.61 -1.20
C HIS A 444 -11.80 9.23 -2.51
N MET A 445 -11.59 10.52 -2.45
CA MET A 445 -11.08 11.36 -3.53
C MET A 445 -10.07 12.31 -2.92
N PHE A 446 -8.91 12.47 -3.53
CA PHE A 446 -7.88 13.37 -3.03
C PHE A 446 -7.19 14.11 -4.15
N ASP A 447 -6.79 15.33 -3.85
CA ASP A 447 -5.94 16.18 -4.68
C ASP A 447 -5.01 16.93 -3.73
N THR A 448 -3.74 16.53 -3.74
CA THR A 448 -2.70 16.88 -2.76
C THR A 448 -1.38 17.07 -3.48
N GLU A 449 -0.38 17.61 -2.79
CA GLU A 449 0.98 17.65 -3.32
C GLU A 449 1.59 16.24 -3.40
N PRO A 450 1.92 15.73 -4.61
CA PRO A 450 2.46 14.39 -4.78
C PRO A 450 3.74 14.19 -3.97
N GLY A 451 3.75 13.17 -3.12
CA GLY A 451 4.89 12.81 -2.28
C GLY A 451 5.19 13.80 -1.15
N ILE A 452 4.31 14.74 -0.84
CA ILE A 452 4.53 15.76 0.20
C ILE A 452 3.37 15.77 1.20
N ASP A 453 2.16 15.98 0.68
CA ASP A 453 0.92 15.99 1.43
C ASP A 453 0.16 14.70 1.17
N GLY A 454 -0.69 14.28 2.10
CA GLY A 454 -1.53 13.12 1.83
C GLY A 454 -2.31 12.61 3.03
N GLY A 455 -2.86 11.41 2.86
CA GLY A 455 -3.71 10.73 3.82
C GLY A 455 -3.25 9.30 4.13
N ILE A 456 -3.42 8.87 5.38
CA ILE A 456 -3.17 7.47 5.80
C ILE A 456 -4.34 6.92 6.62
N VAL A 457 -4.42 5.59 6.70
CA VAL A 457 -5.39 4.87 7.53
C VAL A 457 -4.66 4.08 8.62
N GLU A 458 -5.17 4.19 9.83
CA GLU A 458 -4.65 3.51 11.01
C GLU A 458 -5.78 2.83 11.78
N VAL A 459 -5.45 1.72 12.43
CA VAL A 459 -6.37 0.98 13.30
C VAL A 459 -5.74 0.71 14.67
N ARG A 460 -6.57 0.51 15.69
CA ARG A 460 -6.12 0.00 16.99
C ARG A 460 -7.20 -0.80 17.68
N GLU A 461 -6.79 -1.77 18.50
CA GLU A 461 -7.71 -2.47 19.39
C GLU A 461 -8.23 -1.52 20.48
N ALA A 462 -9.52 -1.63 20.82
CA ALA A 462 -10.16 -0.78 21.82
C ALA A 462 -9.39 -0.81 23.15
N GLY A 463 -9.04 0.37 23.66
CA GLY A 463 -8.23 0.52 24.88
C GLY A 463 -6.70 0.39 24.68
N SER A 464 -6.23 0.09 23.47
CA SER A 464 -4.82 0.20 23.11
C SER A 464 -4.37 1.65 22.99
N MET A 465 -3.12 1.93 23.38
CA MET A 465 -2.49 3.24 23.16
C MET A 465 -1.74 3.33 21.82
N GLN A 466 -1.58 2.23 21.10
CA GLN A 466 -0.75 2.14 19.89
C GLN A 466 -1.63 1.99 18.65
N TRP A 467 -1.42 2.88 17.68
CA TRP A 467 -2.01 2.81 16.34
C TRP A 467 -1.13 1.97 15.42
N GLN A 468 -1.78 1.22 14.53
CA GLN A 468 -1.15 0.34 13.54
C GLN A 468 -1.52 0.82 12.14
N LEU A 469 -0.53 0.94 11.25
CA LEU A 469 -0.76 1.25 9.84
C LEU A 469 -1.38 0.02 9.14
N VAL A 470 -2.35 0.26 8.26
CA VAL A 470 -2.99 -0.83 7.50
C VAL A 470 -2.39 -1.06 6.12
N GLN A 471 -1.27 -0.40 5.80
CA GLN A 471 -0.64 -0.43 4.48
C GLN A 471 -0.43 -1.84 3.92
N SER A 472 0.14 -2.77 4.69
CA SER A 472 0.40 -4.13 4.22
C SER A 472 -0.86 -5.00 4.12
N ARG A 473 -2.05 -4.42 4.36
CA ARG A 473 -3.35 -5.09 4.38
C ARG A 473 -4.30 -4.55 3.30
N VAL A 474 -3.88 -3.56 2.51
CA VAL A 474 -4.72 -3.07 1.41
C VAL A 474 -4.74 -4.13 0.30
N ILE A 475 -5.93 -4.54 -0.11
CA ILE A 475 -6.15 -5.60 -1.10
C ILE A 475 -6.63 -5.08 -2.46
N ARG A 476 -7.14 -3.84 -2.49
CA ARG A 476 -7.56 -3.11 -3.70
C ARG A 476 -7.60 -1.61 -3.39
N GLY A 477 -7.23 -0.77 -4.36
CA GLY A 477 -7.14 0.68 -4.16
C GLY A 477 -5.95 1.06 -3.27
N ASP A 478 -4.75 0.56 -3.60
CA ASP A 478 -3.57 0.78 -2.77
C ASP A 478 -3.13 2.25 -2.73
N TYR A 479 -2.29 2.57 -1.75
CA TYR A 479 -1.66 3.86 -1.58
C TYR A 479 -0.91 4.29 -2.86
N THR A 480 -1.11 5.54 -3.28
CA THR A 480 -0.65 6.04 -4.58
C THR A 480 0.79 6.55 -4.59
N GLY A 481 1.41 6.71 -3.42
CA GLY A 481 2.80 7.16 -3.35
C GLY A 481 3.39 7.07 -1.95
N VAL A 482 4.64 7.51 -1.83
CA VAL A 482 5.38 7.55 -0.57
C VAL A 482 5.59 9.01 -0.19
N ILE A 483 5.30 9.34 1.06
CA ILE A 483 5.68 10.63 1.64
C ILE A 483 7.01 10.40 2.40
N PRO A 484 8.10 11.08 2.02
CA PRO A 484 9.40 10.93 2.69
C PRO A 484 9.32 11.47 4.12
N TYR A 485 10.38 11.23 4.90
CA TYR A 485 10.49 11.73 6.27
C TYR A 485 10.62 13.27 6.26
N SER A 486 9.49 13.93 6.10
CA SER A 486 9.29 15.37 6.23
C SER A 486 8.01 15.62 7.03
N THR A 487 7.84 16.87 7.42
CA THR A 487 7.09 17.35 8.58
C THR A 487 5.59 17.03 8.64
N SER A 488 4.98 16.42 7.62
CA SER A 488 3.52 16.22 7.53
C SER A 488 2.92 15.19 8.51
N PHE A 489 3.67 14.18 9.00
CA PHE A 489 3.07 13.09 9.82
C PHE A 489 3.75 12.72 11.14
N ILE A 490 5.03 13.05 11.36
CA ILE A 490 5.88 12.51 12.46
C ILE A 490 5.57 11.02 12.73
N ILE A 491 5.63 10.21 11.68
CA ILE A 491 5.62 8.76 11.81
C ILE A 491 7.03 8.32 11.39
N PRO A 492 7.83 7.70 12.28
CA PRO A 492 9.20 7.27 11.98
C PRO A 492 9.21 6.00 11.13
N VAL A 493 8.55 6.05 9.98
CA VAL A 493 8.56 5.00 8.96
C VAL A 493 9.33 5.55 7.76
N PRO A 494 10.48 4.93 7.36
CA PRO A 494 11.33 5.42 6.28
C PRO A 494 10.64 5.53 4.90
N LYS A 495 9.55 4.78 4.69
CA LYS A 495 8.67 4.81 3.52
C LYS A 495 7.21 4.78 4.01
N LEU A 496 6.64 5.92 4.37
CA LEU A 496 5.22 5.99 4.70
C LEU A 496 4.44 6.06 3.38
N TYR A 497 3.80 4.96 3.01
CA TYR A 497 2.89 4.97 1.88
C TYR A 497 1.60 5.68 2.29
N ALA A 498 1.16 6.60 1.44
CA ALA A 498 0.05 7.49 1.70
C ALA A 498 -0.72 7.76 0.41
N PHE A 499 -1.97 8.17 0.57
CA PHE A 499 -2.80 8.67 -0.50
C PHE A 499 -2.33 10.09 -0.80
N THR A 500 -1.50 10.21 -1.83
CA THR A 500 -0.80 11.43 -2.21
C THR A 500 -0.87 11.63 -3.73
N GLY A 501 -0.81 12.88 -4.19
CA GLY A 501 -1.09 13.26 -5.56
C GLY A 501 -2.58 13.47 -5.79
N SER A 502 -3.10 13.04 -6.93
CA SER A 502 -4.47 13.35 -7.36
C SER A 502 -5.19 12.14 -7.94
N THR A 503 -6.49 12.00 -7.62
CA THR A 503 -7.40 11.02 -8.25
C THR A 503 -8.18 11.62 -9.43
N ASN A 504 -7.77 12.79 -9.94
CA ASN A 504 -8.41 13.50 -11.06
C ASN A 504 -9.91 13.79 -10.84
N ASN A 505 -10.30 14.04 -9.59
CA ASN A 505 -11.69 14.24 -9.16
C ASN A 505 -12.61 13.02 -9.37
N GLU A 506 -12.05 11.81 -9.38
CA GLU A 506 -12.80 10.57 -9.37
C GLU A 506 -12.66 9.88 -8.01
N PHE A 507 -13.76 9.31 -7.52
CA PHE A 507 -13.75 8.50 -6.31
C PHE A 507 -13.08 7.16 -6.61
N MET A 508 -12.17 6.75 -5.73
CA MET A 508 -11.65 5.40 -5.68
C MET A 508 -12.12 4.71 -4.40
N ALA A 509 -12.29 3.38 -4.48
CA ALA A 509 -12.60 2.55 -3.34
C ALA A 509 -11.34 1.83 -2.86
N THR A 510 -11.00 1.98 -1.60
CA THR A 510 -9.93 1.24 -0.94
C THR A 510 -10.51 0.11 -0.10
N TYR A 511 -9.93 -1.08 -0.21
CA TYR A 511 -10.32 -2.27 0.53
C TYR A 511 -9.16 -2.73 1.40
N VAL A 512 -9.40 -2.88 2.70
CA VAL A 512 -8.41 -3.28 3.69
C VAL A 512 -8.83 -4.58 4.34
N ASP A 513 -7.99 -5.62 4.25
CA ASP A 513 -8.18 -6.89 4.94
C ASP A 513 -8.06 -6.69 6.47
N MET A 514 -9.17 -6.93 7.18
CA MET A 514 -9.28 -6.79 8.62
C MET A 514 -9.20 -8.14 9.36
N SER A 515 -8.89 -9.24 8.67
CA SER A 515 -8.92 -10.61 9.20
C SER A 515 -8.01 -10.82 10.41
N GLU A 516 -6.89 -10.09 10.50
CA GLU A 516 -5.98 -10.13 11.67
C GLU A 516 -6.68 -9.74 12.98
N TRP A 517 -7.73 -8.91 12.88
CA TRP A 517 -8.47 -8.38 14.03
C TRP A 517 -9.86 -9.00 14.19
N ALA A 518 -10.16 -10.09 13.48
CA ALA A 518 -11.43 -10.81 13.61
C ALA A 518 -11.74 -11.17 15.08
N GLY A 519 -12.98 -10.89 15.51
CA GLY A 519 -13.46 -11.07 16.88
C GLY A 519 -13.04 -10.00 17.88
N LYS A 520 -12.36 -8.93 17.45
CA LYS A 520 -11.93 -7.82 18.31
C LYS A 520 -12.72 -6.54 18.03
N GLU A 521 -12.82 -5.69 19.05
CA GLU A 521 -13.32 -4.31 18.89
C GLU A 521 -12.17 -3.41 18.44
N MET A 522 -12.33 -2.78 17.28
CA MET A 522 -11.31 -1.96 16.63
C MET A 522 -11.80 -0.53 16.46
N GLU A 523 -10.88 0.41 16.67
CA GLU A 523 -11.04 1.81 16.33
C GLU A 523 -10.30 2.10 15.02
N ILE A 524 -10.91 2.90 14.16
CA ILE A 524 -10.41 3.26 12.83
C ILE A 524 -10.15 4.77 12.81
N ARG A 525 -9.05 5.17 12.17
CA ARG A 525 -8.67 6.57 12.04
C ARG A 525 -8.08 6.88 10.67
N PHE A 526 -8.58 7.94 10.05
CA PHE A 526 -8.00 8.59 8.90
C PHE A 526 -7.16 9.77 9.36
N ARG A 527 -5.92 9.89 8.89
CA ARG A 527 -5.03 10.99 9.26
C ARG A 527 -4.56 11.71 8.02
N PHE A 528 -4.69 13.03 8.01
CA PHE A 528 -4.27 13.91 6.93
C PHE A 528 -3.16 14.82 7.42
N GLY A 529 -2.14 15.00 6.58
CA GLY A 529 -0.94 15.74 6.90
C GLY A 529 -0.51 16.63 5.75
N THR A 530 -0.15 17.87 6.07
CA THR A 530 0.37 18.86 5.11
C THR A 530 1.67 19.48 5.60
N ASN A 531 2.45 20.10 4.70
CA ASN A 531 3.69 20.82 5.04
C ASN A 531 3.54 22.36 4.94
N ASP A 532 4.61 23.10 5.29
CA ASP A 532 4.66 24.57 5.26
C ASP A 532 5.04 25.19 3.91
N ASN A 533 4.83 24.47 2.79
CA ASN A 533 5.16 24.93 1.45
C ASN A 533 4.11 24.54 0.39
N ALA A 534 2.90 24.18 0.80
CA ALA A 534 1.90 23.75 -0.16
C ALA A 534 1.58 24.86 -1.19
N THR A 535 1.51 24.45 -2.44
CA THR A 535 1.10 25.23 -3.59
C THR A 535 -0.36 25.63 -3.39
N VAL A 536 -0.73 26.82 -3.85
CA VAL A 536 -2.10 27.31 -3.68
C VAL A 536 -3.00 26.67 -4.73
N GLY A 537 -3.93 25.80 -4.34
CA GLY A 537 -5.04 25.37 -5.20
C GLY A 537 -5.48 23.90 -5.14
N GLN A 538 -4.78 23.02 -4.42
CA GLN A 538 -5.18 21.62 -4.23
C GLN A 538 -6.42 21.49 -3.34
N LEU A 539 -7.29 20.52 -3.65
CA LEU A 539 -8.55 20.34 -2.94
C LEU A 539 -8.36 19.85 -1.49
N GLY A 540 -7.47 18.88 -1.27
CA GLY A 540 -7.33 18.14 -0.01
C GLY A 540 -7.83 16.70 -0.12
N TRP A 541 -8.47 16.18 0.94
CA TRP A 541 -8.93 14.78 1.00
C TRP A 541 -10.40 14.68 1.40
N ILE A 542 -11.14 13.85 0.66
CA ILE A 542 -12.56 13.58 0.84
C ILE A 542 -12.75 12.08 1.09
N ILE A 543 -13.56 11.74 2.09
CA ILE A 543 -13.86 10.37 2.49
C ILE A 543 -15.37 10.21 2.62
N ASP A 544 -15.90 9.14 2.06
CA ASP A 544 -17.31 8.80 2.05
C ASP A 544 -17.51 7.27 2.12
N ASP A 545 -18.73 6.83 2.42
CA ASP A 545 -19.15 5.42 2.45
C ASP A 545 -18.16 4.50 3.20
N VAL A 546 -17.89 4.81 4.48
CA VAL A 546 -17.01 3.98 5.31
C VAL A 546 -17.78 2.75 5.79
N GLU A 547 -17.37 1.58 5.34
CA GLU A 547 -18.09 0.32 5.50
C GLU A 547 -17.20 -0.78 6.10
N LEU A 548 -17.77 -1.54 7.05
CA LEU A 548 -17.22 -2.84 7.43
C LEU A 548 -18.16 -3.92 6.91
N MET A 549 -17.59 -4.91 6.23
CA MET A 549 -18.35 -6.03 5.66
C MET A 549 -17.59 -7.33 5.82
N ASP A 550 -18.31 -8.44 5.77
CA ASP A 550 -17.75 -9.75 5.44
C ASP A 550 -17.73 -9.88 3.92
N LEU A 551 -16.54 -9.79 3.32
CA LEU A 551 -16.38 -9.67 1.87
C LEU A 551 -16.50 -11.04 1.20
N PHE A 552 -17.37 -11.12 0.20
CA PHE A 552 -17.46 -12.25 -0.71
C PHE A 552 -16.93 -11.88 -2.10
N TYR A 553 -16.10 -12.73 -2.68
CA TYR A 553 -15.53 -12.55 -4.00
C TYR A 553 -15.40 -13.88 -4.74
N TYR A 554 -15.35 -13.81 -6.08
CA TYR A 554 -15.09 -14.93 -6.95
C TYR A 554 -13.67 -14.84 -7.54
N ASN A 555 -12.83 -15.83 -7.27
CA ASN A 555 -11.53 -15.96 -7.93
C ASN A 555 -11.20 -17.45 -8.15
N GLY A 556 -11.35 -17.91 -9.39
CA GLY A 556 -10.97 -19.28 -9.78
C GLY A 556 -9.58 -19.30 -10.40
N GLN A 557 -8.86 -20.41 -10.23
CA GLN A 557 -7.56 -20.59 -10.87
C GLN A 557 -7.70 -21.11 -12.30
N ALA A 558 -7.02 -20.45 -13.24
CA ALA A 558 -6.89 -20.89 -14.62
C ALA A 558 -5.50 -21.48 -14.85
N CYS A 559 -5.42 -22.61 -15.55
CA CYS A 559 -4.18 -23.25 -15.94
C CYS A 559 -4.15 -23.51 -17.44
N VAL A 560 -3.04 -23.16 -18.09
CA VAL A 560 -2.75 -23.55 -19.47
C VAL A 560 -1.97 -24.86 -19.47
N ASN A 561 -2.32 -25.77 -20.38
CA ASN A 561 -1.64 -27.04 -20.59
C ASN A 561 -1.32 -27.19 -22.08
N THR A 562 -0.21 -27.86 -22.40
CA THR A 562 0.21 -28.14 -23.79
C THR A 562 0.58 -29.60 -23.99
N ASP A 563 0.56 -30.10 -25.24
CA ASP A 563 0.98 -31.48 -25.57
C ASP A 563 2.45 -31.76 -25.22
N GLN A 564 3.27 -30.70 -25.15
CA GLN A 564 4.68 -30.77 -24.77
C GLN A 564 4.88 -31.00 -23.26
N GLY A 565 3.81 -30.92 -22.46
CA GLY A 565 3.83 -31.14 -21.01
C GLY A 565 4.02 -29.88 -20.18
N ASP A 566 4.02 -28.70 -20.79
CA ASP A 566 4.08 -27.43 -20.07
C ASP A 566 2.73 -27.15 -19.40
N GLN A 567 2.80 -26.68 -18.16
CA GLN A 567 1.66 -26.32 -17.34
C GLN A 567 1.99 -25.06 -16.55
N GLU A 568 1.20 -24.01 -16.75
CA GLU A 568 1.30 -22.75 -15.98
C GLU A 568 -0.08 -22.34 -15.49
N CYS A 569 -0.17 -21.75 -14.31
CA CYS A 569 -1.43 -21.38 -13.68
C CYS A 569 -1.42 -19.94 -13.18
N THR A 570 -2.58 -19.29 -13.20
CA THR A 570 -2.77 -17.92 -12.73
C THR A 570 -4.18 -17.73 -12.17
N GLU A 571 -4.36 -16.66 -11.42
CA GLU A 571 -5.64 -16.19 -10.90
C GLU A 571 -5.84 -14.74 -11.32
N ALA A 572 -7.08 -14.23 -11.23
CA ALA A 572 -7.27 -12.81 -11.47
C ALA A 572 -6.61 -12.01 -10.33
N PRO A 573 -5.91 -10.91 -10.63
CA PRO A 573 -5.28 -10.08 -9.61
C PRO A 573 -6.33 -9.43 -8.69
N ASN A 574 -5.87 -8.84 -7.58
CA ASN A 574 -6.71 -8.04 -6.66
C ASN A 574 -7.97 -8.76 -6.16
N TYR A 575 -7.91 -10.07 -5.92
CA TYR A 575 -9.03 -10.90 -5.46
C TYR A 575 -10.19 -11.05 -6.47
N GLY A 576 -9.93 -10.90 -7.77
CA GLY A 576 -10.91 -11.21 -8.82
C GLY A 576 -12.17 -10.36 -8.78
N THR A 577 -13.35 -10.98 -8.80
CA THR A 577 -14.63 -10.25 -8.82
C THR A 577 -15.17 -10.09 -7.41
N ILE A 578 -15.29 -8.86 -6.92
CA ILE A 578 -15.98 -8.56 -5.65
C ILE A 578 -17.48 -8.47 -5.88
N VAL A 579 -18.27 -9.10 -5.00
CA VAL A 579 -19.74 -9.01 -5.04
C VAL A 579 -20.23 -7.94 -4.07
N GLU A 580 -21.03 -7.00 -4.56
CA GLU A 580 -21.54 -5.88 -3.75
C GLU A 580 -22.29 -6.35 -2.50
N SER A 581 -22.15 -5.57 -1.43
CA SER A 581 -22.68 -5.93 -0.12
C SER A 581 -24.19 -5.75 0.00
N GLN A 582 -24.83 -6.59 0.81
CA GLN A 582 -26.23 -6.43 1.21
C GLN A 582 -26.36 -6.46 2.72
N LEU A 583 -27.45 -5.87 3.22
CA LEU A 583 -27.83 -6.06 4.62
C LEU A 583 -28.17 -7.54 4.84
N PRO A 584 -27.82 -8.13 5.99
CA PRO A 584 -28.20 -9.49 6.31
C PRO A 584 -29.71 -9.65 6.18
N THR A 585 -30.18 -10.46 5.24
CA THR A 585 -31.60 -10.80 5.11
C THR A 585 -31.96 -11.91 6.10
N GLY A 586 -31.74 -11.64 7.39
CA GLY A 586 -32.26 -12.49 8.45
C GLY A 586 -33.78 -12.33 8.51
N THR A 587 -34.55 -13.31 8.04
CA THR A 587 -35.94 -13.47 8.46
C THR A 587 -35.94 -13.80 9.95
N VAL A 588 -36.09 -12.79 10.81
CA VAL A 588 -36.31 -13.05 12.23
C VAL A 588 -37.74 -13.55 12.39
N ASP A 589 -37.90 -14.82 12.70
CA ASP A 589 -39.20 -15.41 13.01
C ASP A 589 -39.87 -14.67 14.17
N LYS A 590 -41.18 -14.42 14.02
CA LYS A 590 -42.00 -13.85 15.09
C LYS A 590 -42.06 -14.85 16.24
N LEU A 591 -41.82 -14.40 17.47
CA LEU A 591 -42.01 -15.22 18.68
C LEU A 591 -43.45 -15.80 18.72
N GLU A 592 -43.61 -17.08 18.40
CA GLU A 592 -44.89 -17.79 18.53
C GLU A 592 -45.11 -18.21 20.00
N ASN A 593 -46.36 -18.20 20.47
CA ASN A 593 -46.79 -18.61 21.82
C ASN A 593 -46.26 -17.75 23.00
N VAL A 594 -45.86 -16.51 22.74
CA VAL A 594 -45.60 -15.50 23.79
C VAL A 594 -46.58 -14.35 23.65
N SER A 595 -47.34 -14.07 24.72
CA SER A 595 -48.28 -12.95 24.78
C SER A 595 -47.71 -11.83 25.65
N LEU A 596 -47.84 -10.59 25.17
CA LEU A 596 -47.28 -9.40 25.82
C LEU A 596 -48.38 -8.37 26.09
N THR A 597 -48.47 -7.94 27.34
CA THR A 597 -49.34 -6.82 27.74
C THR A 597 -48.57 -5.81 28.57
N VAL A 598 -48.61 -4.55 28.16
CA VAL A 598 -47.93 -3.43 28.83
C VAL A 598 -48.92 -2.50 29.52
N PHE A 599 -48.66 -2.13 30.78
CA PHE A 599 -49.53 -1.22 31.53
C PHE A 599 -48.82 -0.51 32.70
N PRO A 600 -49.21 0.74 33.03
CA PRO A 600 -50.09 1.61 32.26
C PRO A 600 -49.40 2.07 30.96
N ASN A 601 -50.17 2.28 29.89
CA ASN A 601 -49.69 2.87 28.64
C ASN A 601 -50.72 3.94 28.24
N PRO A 602 -50.45 5.25 28.46
CA PRO A 602 -49.14 5.86 28.75
C PRO A 602 -48.57 5.61 30.17
N ALA A 603 -47.24 5.53 30.29
CA ALA A 603 -46.50 5.34 31.55
C ALA A 603 -45.74 6.60 31.96
N LYS A 604 -45.69 6.91 33.27
CA LYS A 604 -44.93 8.07 33.82
C LYS A 604 -43.64 7.68 34.52
N ASN A 605 -43.74 6.79 35.49
CA ASN A 605 -42.60 6.39 36.33
C ASN A 605 -42.24 4.91 36.15
N LEU A 606 -43.25 4.05 35.97
CA LEU A 606 -43.08 2.61 35.85
C LEU A 606 -43.93 2.10 34.68
N LEU A 607 -43.31 1.28 33.84
CA LEU A 607 -43.97 0.49 32.80
C LEU A 607 -43.94 -0.97 33.25
N ASN A 608 -45.11 -1.56 33.51
CA ASN A 608 -45.20 -2.99 33.81
C ASN A 608 -45.44 -3.76 32.52
N ILE A 609 -44.83 -4.94 32.47
CA ILE A 609 -44.76 -5.80 31.31
C ILE A 609 -45.18 -7.18 31.80
N ALA A 610 -46.42 -7.55 31.48
CA ALA A 610 -46.92 -8.89 31.71
C ALA A 610 -46.55 -9.75 30.50
N VAL A 611 -45.81 -10.82 30.75
CA VAL A 611 -45.36 -11.80 29.76
C VAL A 611 -46.00 -13.14 30.11
N GLU A 612 -46.67 -13.73 29.13
CA GLU A 612 -47.18 -15.10 29.20
C GLU A 612 -46.37 -15.95 28.21
N ALA A 613 -45.63 -16.93 28.73
CA ALA A 613 -44.83 -17.87 27.93
C ALA A 613 -45.17 -19.31 28.31
N GLU A 614 -45.37 -20.17 27.32
CA GLU A 614 -45.69 -21.60 27.52
C GLU A 614 -44.49 -22.42 28.05
N ASP A 615 -43.26 -22.01 27.70
CA ASP A 615 -42.00 -22.65 28.11
C ASP A 615 -41.10 -21.69 28.91
N GLN A 616 -40.15 -22.24 29.66
CA GLN A 616 -39.14 -21.45 30.35
C GLN A 616 -38.11 -20.92 29.35
N GLN A 617 -37.91 -19.61 29.30
CA GLN A 617 -36.95 -18.97 28.39
C GLN A 617 -36.41 -17.66 28.97
N ASP A 618 -35.17 -17.35 28.60
CA ASP A 618 -34.53 -16.07 28.86
C ASP A 618 -34.97 -15.08 27.79
N LEU A 619 -35.50 -13.93 28.23
CA LEU A 619 -35.99 -12.87 27.37
C LEU A 619 -35.23 -11.58 27.66
N ASP A 620 -34.77 -10.93 26.60
CA ASP A 620 -34.22 -9.59 26.66
C ASP A 620 -35.28 -8.57 26.31
N VAL A 621 -35.63 -7.73 27.28
CA VAL A 621 -36.62 -6.67 27.14
C VAL A 621 -35.90 -5.35 26.93
N SER A 622 -36.09 -4.73 25.77
CA SER A 622 -35.47 -3.47 25.39
C SER A 622 -36.51 -2.43 25.00
N LEU A 623 -36.40 -1.21 25.53
CA LEU A 623 -37.17 -0.05 25.11
C LEU A 623 -36.38 0.68 24.03
N LEU A 624 -36.96 0.82 22.84
CA LEU A 624 -36.34 1.40 21.65
C LEU A 624 -37.00 2.72 21.28
N THR A 625 -36.23 3.65 20.75
CA THR A 625 -36.76 4.83 20.05
C THR A 625 -37.37 4.47 18.69
N VAL A 626 -37.97 5.44 17.99
CA VAL A 626 -38.55 5.25 16.64
C VAL A 626 -37.51 4.85 15.59
N ASP A 627 -36.27 5.27 15.79
CA ASP A 627 -35.06 5.03 14.99
C ASP A 627 -34.31 3.73 15.41
N GLY A 628 -34.83 2.98 16.39
CA GLY A 628 -34.29 1.68 16.77
C GLY A 628 -33.17 1.71 17.83
N LYS A 629 -32.84 2.86 18.40
CA LYS A 629 -31.84 2.99 19.48
C LYS A 629 -32.39 2.46 20.81
N VAL A 630 -31.62 1.62 21.51
CA VAL A 630 -32.00 1.08 22.83
C VAL A 630 -31.83 2.16 23.90
N VAL A 631 -32.92 2.46 24.60
CA VAL A 631 -33.00 3.45 25.69
C VAL A 631 -32.85 2.79 27.06
N LEU A 632 -33.47 1.62 27.23
CA LEU A 632 -33.39 0.80 28.44
C LEU A 632 -33.41 -0.66 28.04
N SER A 633 -32.66 -1.51 28.75
CA SER A 633 -32.71 -2.96 28.56
C SER A 633 -32.72 -3.70 29.90
N LYS A 634 -33.34 -4.88 29.91
CA LYS A 634 -33.41 -5.76 31.07
C LYS A 634 -33.64 -7.20 30.63
N SER A 635 -32.78 -8.11 31.07
CA SER A 635 -32.97 -9.54 30.89
C SER A 635 -33.88 -10.11 31.98
N ILE A 636 -34.81 -10.97 31.61
CA ILE A 636 -35.74 -11.66 32.50
C ILE A 636 -35.78 -13.15 32.16
N ASN A 637 -35.86 -14.01 33.18
CA ASN A 637 -36.18 -15.42 32.99
C ASN A 637 -37.66 -15.59 33.31
N VAL A 638 -38.46 -16.05 32.33
CA VAL A 638 -39.91 -16.19 32.51
C VAL A 638 -40.35 -17.64 32.37
N PHE A 639 -41.34 -18.02 33.17
CA PHE A 639 -42.05 -19.29 33.08
C PHE A 639 -43.52 -19.09 33.48
N GLY A 640 -44.46 -19.31 32.55
CA GLY A 640 -45.87 -19.04 32.76
C GLY A 640 -46.20 -17.54 32.71
N ASN A 641 -47.05 -17.06 33.63
CA ASN A 641 -47.43 -15.65 33.74
C ASN A 641 -46.50 -14.92 34.71
N ASP A 642 -45.67 -14.04 34.19
CA ASP A 642 -44.79 -13.19 35.00
C ASP A 642 -44.99 -11.71 34.69
N ILE A 643 -44.75 -10.86 35.68
CA ILE A 643 -44.86 -9.40 35.55
C ILE A 643 -43.54 -8.78 35.98
N THR A 644 -42.85 -8.17 35.01
CA THR A 644 -41.66 -7.36 35.28
C THR A 644 -41.98 -5.88 35.12
N SER A 645 -41.20 -5.02 35.79
CA SER A 645 -41.32 -3.58 35.66
C SER A 645 -40.01 -2.94 35.18
N LEU A 646 -40.16 -1.93 34.32
CA LEU A 646 -39.12 -1.02 33.89
C LEU A 646 -39.35 0.35 34.53
N ASN A 647 -38.31 0.91 35.14
CA ASN A 647 -38.34 2.29 35.61
C ASN A 647 -38.08 3.22 34.42
N VAL A 648 -39.09 4.01 34.07
CA VAL A 648 -39.08 4.93 32.91
C VAL A 648 -39.02 6.40 33.35
N SER A 649 -38.79 6.69 34.63
CA SER A 649 -38.83 8.07 35.16
C SER A 649 -37.76 9.00 34.57
N SER A 650 -36.69 8.43 34.01
CA SER A 650 -35.60 9.17 33.35
C SER A 650 -35.71 9.17 31.83
N VAL A 651 -36.74 8.54 31.26
CA VAL A 651 -36.95 8.45 29.81
C VAL A 651 -37.74 9.67 29.35
N PRO A 652 -37.29 10.42 28.32
CA PRO A 652 -38.03 11.58 27.80
C PRO A 652 -39.44 11.23 27.36
N SER A 653 -40.41 12.13 27.55
CA SER A 653 -41.78 11.91 27.10
C SER A 653 -41.83 11.74 25.59
N GLY A 654 -42.47 10.66 25.11
CA GLY A 654 -42.39 10.30 23.70
C GLY A 654 -42.99 8.94 23.37
N PHE A 655 -42.92 8.62 22.09
CA PHE A 655 -43.29 7.31 21.55
C PHE A 655 -42.06 6.40 21.54
N TYR A 656 -42.24 5.15 21.96
CA TYR A 656 -41.19 4.13 21.98
C TYR A 656 -41.74 2.76 21.55
N PHE A 657 -40.83 1.86 21.18
CA PHE A 657 -41.12 0.45 20.93
C PHE A 657 -40.50 -0.42 22.02
N LEU A 658 -41.32 -1.17 22.75
CA LEU A 658 -40.83 -2.22 23.64
C LEU A 658 -40.59 -3.49 22.81
N ARG A 659 -39.32 -3.89 22.65
CA ARG A 659 -38.89 -5.12 21.99
C ARG A 659 -38.56 -6.18 23.03
N ILE A 660 -39.03 -7.40 22.79
CA ILE A 660 -38.63 -8.60 23.50
C ILE A 660 -37.93 -9.52 22.51
N SER A 661 -36.72 -9.93 22.82
CA SER A 661 -35.93 -10.88 22.03
C SER A 661 -35.58 -12.13 22.82
N SER A 662 -35.52 -13.25 22.13
CA SER A 662 -35.03 -14.54 22.61
C SER A 662 -34.24 -15.23 21.49
N ASP A 663 -33.63 -16.36 21.81
CA ASP A 663 -33.05 -17.29 20.83
C ASP A 663 -34.07 -17.81 19.79
N LYS A 664 -35.37 -17.71 20.08
CA LYS A 664 -36.48 -18.19 19.24
C LYS A 664 -37.21 -17.11 18.45
N GLY A 665 -36.81 -15.83 18.56
CA GLY A 665 -37.41 -14.74 17.78
C GLY A 665 -37.64 -13.45 18.55
N ILE A 666 -38.39 -12.54 17.92
CA ILE A 666 -38.63 -11.17 18.42
C ILE A 666 -40.13 -10.81 18.44
N LEU A 667 -40.55 -10.05 19.45
CA LEU A 667 -41.88 -9.43 19.54
C LEU A 667 -41.76 -7.94 19.93
N THR A 668 -42.50 -7.06 19.25
CA THR A 668 -42.42 -5.61 19.50
C THR A 668 -43.80 -5.01 19.77
N GLN A 669 -43.91 -4.14 20.78
CA GLN A 669 -45.14 -3.43 21.15
C GLN A 669 -44.91 -1.93 21.34
N LYS A 670 -45.81 -1.11 20.81
CA LYS A 670 -45.81 0.35 20.98
C LYS A 670 -46.11 0.76 22.43
N VAL A 671 -45.31 1.66 22.99
CA VAL A 671 -45.52 2.27 24.32
C VAL A 671 -45.33 3.80 24.28
N ILE A 672 -46.06 4.50 25.15
CA ILE A 672 -46.02 5.96 25.28
C ILE A 672 -45.53 6.30 26.69
N ILE A 673 -44.51 7.14 26.78
CA ILE A 673 -43.97 7.66 28.05
C ILE A 673 -44.38 9.13 28.21
N GLU A 674 -44.88 9.51 29.39
CA GLU A 674 -45.38 10.85 29.73
C GLU A 674 -44.54 11.58 30.77
#